data_AF-A0A0K9Q242-F1
#
_entry.id   AF-A0A0K9Q242-F1
#
_cell.length_a   1.000
_cell.length_b   1.000
_cell.length_c   1.000
_cell.angle_alpha   90.00
_cell.angle_beta   90.00
_cell.angle_gamma   90.00
#
_symmetry.space_group_name_H-M   'P 1'
#
loop_
_entity.id
_entity.type
_entity.pdbx_description
1 polymer ?
#
loop_
_entity_poly.entity_id
_entity_poly.type
_entity_poly.pdbx_seq_one_letter_code
_entity_poly.pdbx_strand_id
1 'polypeptide(L)'
;MDPFISISHQRSFQALLAVSFIYIFVIYQMPFFLDQIVFQPSSFSSPSSSSSSSSSSHSSSSSSSSLSSSRKLITDALPLSLPLKEEPLIVSTPFRPSKVSFRDAPLASAAPTPSLPQRQNHRHALQVSGLAFRDISVTGAFSELHMVAKAAWKAGRKVFSELEAMKPEEERDDKRSPKNQTTEKCPHSIVMSGTEFLENDKIVVLPCGLTLGSHITLVARPYKAHPEYDPKISVPVEGDQATMVSQFMMELQGLKTVDGEEPPRILHFNPRLKGDWSGKPAIELNTCYRMQWGSAQRCEGWKARADEESVDGLVKCEKWIRDDNSRSEESKTTWWLNRLIGRKEKVPIDWPYPFMEEKLFVLTLSAGLEGYHVNVDGRHVTSFPYRTGFVLEDATGLSLNGDIDLHSVFAGSLPTTHPSFSPKGHLEMLSQWQAAPLPEGPIDLFIGILSAGNHFAERMAVRKSWMQIVAKSPNMVARFFVAMHGRKEINVELKREAEFFNDIVIVPFMDSYDLVVMKTVAICEYGVHAVSAKYIMKCDDDTFVKADSVMSKVKKVRNGGRSLYVGNINYYHKPLRHGKWAVTYEEWPEEDYPPYANGPGYILSSDIAHFIVSEFERHTLRLFKMEDVSMGMWIDQFNATKPVQYVHDLKFCQFGCINGYLTAHYQSPRQMLCMWERVKLGKVQCCNVRR
;
A
#
# COMPACT_ATOMS: atom_id res chain seq x y z
N MET A 1 66.17 -6.07 -0.60
CA MET A 1 66.93 -5.45 0.52
C MET A 1 66.70 -3.96 0.44
N ASP A 2 66.49 -3.30 1.58
CA ASP A 2 66.51 -1.84 1.74
C ASP A 2 65.52 -1.03 0.84
N PRO A 3 65.42 0.32 0.96
CA PRO A 3 64.66 0.89 2.06
C PRO A 3 63.78 2.09 1.62
N PHE A 4 62.48 1.90 1.40
CA PHE A 4 61.55 3.01 1.14
C PHE A 4 60.18 2.81 1.80
N ILE A 5 60.06 3.23 3.06
CA ILE A 5 58.74 3.43 3.68
C ILE A 5 58.18 4.76 3.16
N SER A 6 57.04 4.70 2.47
CA SER A 6 56.42 5.86 1.84
C SER A 6 55.94 6.89 2.86
N ILE A 7 56.23 8.17 2.58
CA ILE A 7 55.80 9.37 3.31
C ILE A 7 54.26 9.42 3.51
N SER A 8 53.50 8.69 2.69
CA SER A 8 52.05 8.49 2.84
C SER A 8 51.65 7.88 4.19
N HIS A 9 52.32 6.80 4.63
CA HIS A 9 51.93 6.08 5.85
C HIS A 9 52.14 6.90 7.13
N GLN A 10 53.16 7.77 7.14
CA GLN A 10 53.46 8.63 8.29
C GLN A 10 52.37 9.70 8.50
N ARG A 11 51.79 10.21 7.40
CA ARG A 11 50.68 11.19 7.45
C ARG A 11 49.38 10.56 7.94
N SER A 12 49.05 9.35 7.50
CA SER A 12 47.85 8.64 7.99
C SER A 12 47.92 8.33 9.49
N PHE A 13 49.10 7.97 10.01
CA PHE A 13 49.27 7.72 11.45
C PHE A 13 49.13 9.00 12.30
N GLN A 14 49.67 10.13 11.83
CA GLN A 14 49.49 11.43 12.47
C GLN A 14 48.03 11.92 12.42
N ALA A 15 47.32 11.68 11.31
CA ALA A 15 45.90 12.00 11.20
C ALA A 15 45.03 11.19 12.17
N LEU A 16 45.29 9.88 12.33
CA LEU A 16 44.60 9.03 13.29
C LEU A 16 44.83 9.48 14.74
N LEU A 17 46.07 9.83 15.11
CA LEU A 17 46.39 10.39 16.43
C LEU A 17 45.68 11.74 16.67
N ALA A 18 45.59 12.61 15.67
CA ALA A 18 44.87 13.88 15.78
C ALA A 18 43.36 13.69 15.98
N VAL A 19 42.74 12.76 15.25
CA VAL A 19 41.32 12.41 15.43
C VAL A 19 41.06 11.81 16.81
N SER A 20 41.94 10.91 17.30
CA SER A 20 41.85 10.39 18.67
C SER A 20 41.97 11.48 19.73
N PHE A 21 42.86 12.46 19.56
CA PHE A 21 42.99 13.60 20.47
C PHE A 21 41.73 14.47 20.49
N ILE A 22 41.14 14.76 19.33
CA ILE A 22 39.88 15.52 19.23
C ILE A 22 38.74 14.77 19.93
N TYR A 23 38.64 13.45 19.72
CA TYR A 23 37.61 12.61 20.34
C TYR A 23 37.71 12.59 21.88
N ILE A 24 38.93 12.45 22.41
CA ILE A 24 39.20 12.52 23.86
C ILE A 24 38.86 13.91 24.41
N PHE A 25 39.21 14.99 23.70
CA PHE A 25 38.95 16.37 24.13
C PHE A 25 37.45 16.68 24.20
N VAL A 26 36.66 16.21 23.22
CA VAL A 26 35.19 16.35 23.22
C VAL A 26 34.55 15.59 24.38
N ILE A 27 34.99 14.36 24.66
CA ILE A 27 34.47 13.55 25.78
C ILE A 27 34.78 14.21 27.13
N TYR A 28 35.97 14.79 27.31
CA TYR A 28 36.35 15.44 28.57
C TYR A 28 35.77 16.85 28.78
N GLN A 29 35.32 17.56 27.73
CA GLN A 29 34.65 18.86 27.89
C GLN A 29 33.12 18.78 28.04
N MET A 30 32.46 17.72 27.57
CA MET A 30 31.01 17.57 27.70
C MET A 30 30.45 17.65 29.14
N PRO A 31 31.13 17.16 30.20
CA PRO A 31 30.64 17.32 31.57
C PRO A 31 30.56 18.78 32.04
N PHE A 32 31.34 19.69 31.46
CA PHE A 32 31.45 21.07 31.92
C PHE A 32 30.36 22.01 31.37
N PHE A 33 29.64 21.59 30.32
CA PHE A 33 28.59 22.39 29.67
C PHE A 33 27.17 22.06 30.13
N LEU A 34 26.94 20.90 30.75
CA LEU A 34 25.61 20.47 31.20
C LEU A 34 25.21 21.02 32.59
N ASP A 35 26.18 21.32 33.45
CA ASP A 35 25.94 21.88 34.79
C ASP A 35 25.60 23.39 34.81
N GLN A 36 25.66 24.11 33.68
CA GLN A 36 25.29 25.54 33.62
C GLN A 36 23.84 25.82 33.17
N ILE A 37 23.04 24.82 32.83
CA ILE A 37 21.72 25.02 32.19
C ILE A 37 20.52 24.70 33.11
N VAL A 38 20.72 24.06 34.26
CA VAL A 38 19.59 23.60 35.12
C VAL A 38 19.75 24.02 36.59
N PHE A 39 18.74 24.74 37.10
CA PHE A 39 18.54 25.29 38.46
C PHE A 39 19.17 26.66 38.80
N GLN A 40 18.36 27.72 38.76
CA GLN A 40 17.63 28.18 39.97
C GLN A 40 16.43 29.12 39.63
N PRO A 41 15.50 29.38 40.58
CA PRO A 41 14.13 29.81 40.24
C PRO A 41 13.73 31.23 40.69
N SER A 42 12.53 31.63 40.27
CA SER A 42 11.64 32.67 40.84
C SER A 42 12.01 34.14 40.65
N SER A 43 11.07 34.94 40.13
CA SER A 43 10.25 35.88 40.94
C SER A 43 9.66 37.04 40.10
N PHE A 44 8.62 37.68 40.66
CA PHE A 44 7.92 38.86 40.12
C PHE A 44 8.84 40.08 39.94
N SER A 45 8.61 40.90 38.90
CA SER A 45 7.98 42.23 39.04
C SER A 45 8.05 43.08 37.76
N SER A 46 7.03 43.93 37.55
CA SER A 46 7.03 45.00 36.53
C SER A 46 7.84 46.21 37.02
N PRO A 47 8.17 47.19 36.14
CA PRO A 47 7.27 48.34 36.04
C PRO A 47 7.20 49.08 34.67
N SER A 48 6.12 49.85 34.48
CA SER A 48 5.96 51.20 33.84
C SER A 48 6.94 51.73 32.76
N SER A 49 6.58 52.59 31.79
CA SER A 49 5.29 53.16 31.31
C SER A 49 5.55 54.26 30.25
N SER A 50 4.73 54.37 29.18
CA SER A 50 4.36 55.62 28.44
C SER A 50 3.63 55.24 27.14
N SER A 51 2.28 55.35 27.07
CA SER A 51 1.51 56.44 26.42
C SER A 51 1.75 56.60 24.90
N SER A 52 0.74 56.73 24.02
CA SER A 52 -0.55 57.44 24.20
C SER A 52 -1.66 57.09 23.18
N SER A 53 -2.93 57.16 23.63
CA SER A 53 -4.18 57.53 22.89
C SER A 53 -4.61 56.70 21.64
N SER A 54 -5.91 56.47 21.36
CA SER A 54 -7.15 57.21 21.75
C SER A 54 -8.44 56.34 21.70
N SER A 55 -9.36 56.56 22.67
CA SER A 55 -10.86 56.59 22.60
C SER A 55 -11.67 55.68 21.63
N SER A 56 -12.85 55.13 21.95
CA SER A 56 -13.90 55.52 22.94
C SER A 56 -14.91 54.40 23.29
N SER A 57 -15.36 54.39 24.56
CA SER A 57 -16.69 54.04 25.17
C SER A 57 -17.82 53.35 24.35
N HIS A 58 -18.69 52.49 24.90
CA HIS A 58 -19.40 52.46 26.21
C HIS A 58 -19.67 50.99 26.68
N SER A 59 -19.48 50.55 27.94
CA SER A 59 -20.37 50.63 29.14
C SER A 59 -21.85 50.24 28.89
N SER A 60 -22.56 49.41 29.68
CA SER A 60 -22.29 48.54 30.85
C SER A 60 -23.51 47.55 31.00
N SER A 61 -23.79 46.71 32.01
CA SER A 61 -23.34 46.61 33.42
C SER A 61 -23.52 45.18 34.01
N SER A 62 -23.34 45.06 35.33
CA SER A 62 -23.64 43.98 36.31
C SER A 62 -25.11 43.47 36.33
N SER A 63 -25.51 42.36 36.99
CA SER A 63 -25.03 41.85 38.29
C SER A 63 -25.42 40.39 38.66
N SER A 64 -24.42 39.63 39.18
CA SER A 64 -24.44 38.75 40.38
C SER A 64 -25.43 37.58 40.61
N SER A 65 -24.87 36.57 41.29
CA SER A 65 -25.49 35.52 42.14
C SER A 65 -26.04 34.26 41.46
N SER A 66 -26.03 33.06 42.06
CA SER A 66 -25.09 32.35 42.98
C SER A 66 -25.68 30.96 43.30
N LEU A 67 -24.88 30.05 43.89
CA LEU A 67 -25.24 28.70 44.36
C LEU A 67 -25.60 27.68 43.23
N SER A 68 -25.38 26.37 43.33
CA SER A 68 -24.41 25.47 43.99
C SER A 68 -25.03 24.07 44.06
N SER A 69 -24.19 23.04 44.03
CA SER A 69 -24.41 21.72 44.66
C SER A 69 -24.96 20.56 43.80
N SER A 70 -24.02 19.74 43.33
CA SER A 70 -23.87 18.31 43.68
C SER A 70 -25.10 17.39 43.83
N ARG A 71 -25.15 16.33 42.99
CA ARG A 71 -25.34 14.88 43.35
C ARG A 71 -25.39 14.05 42.06
N LYS A 72 -24.50 13.07 41.84
CA LYS A 72 -24.36 11.70 42.42
C LYS A 72 -25.00 10.63 41.52
N LEU A 73 -24.18 9.64 41.16
CA LEU A 73 -24.46 8.48 40.32
C LEU A 73 -24.60 7.22 41.21
N ILE A 74 -25.68 6.45 41.08
CA ILE A 74 -25.95 5.09 41.64
C ILE A 74 -27.03 4.50 40.68
N THR A 75 -26.79 3.50 39.80
CA THR A 75 -26.89 2.02 39.98
C THR A 75 -28.23 1.54 40.62
N ASP A 76 -28.92 0.44 40.26
CA ASP A 76 -28.57 -0.86 39.63
C ASP A 76 -29.76 -1.53 38.87
N ALA A 77 -29.44 -2.53 38.02
CA ALA A 77 -30.15 -3.78 37.66
C ALA A 77 -31.69 -3.89 37.34
N LEU A 78 -32.01 -4.37 36.11
CA LEU A 78 -32.81 -5.56 35.65
C LEU A 78 -34.06 -6.08 36.45
N PRO A 79 -35.05 -6.84 35.87
CA PRO A 79 -35.17 -7.48 34.53
C PRO A 79 -36.59 -7.44 33.84
N LEU A 80 -36.79 -8.29 32.79
CA LEU A 80 -38.04 -8.97 32.32
C LEU A 80 -38.90 -8.45 31.11
N SER A 81 -38.84 -9.23 29.99
CA SER A 81 -39.92 -9.77 29.11
C SER A 81 -41.07 -8.97 28.44
N LEU A 82 -41.09 -9.02 27.08
CA LEU A 82 -42.26 -9.11 26.13
C LEU A 82 -43.27 -7.92 26.07
N PRO A 83 -44.11 -7.73 24.99
CA PRO A 83 -44.54 -8.67 23.93
C PRO A 83 -44.60 -8.13 22.46
N LEU A 84 -45.10 -8.98 21.54
CA LEU A 84 -45.51 -8.69 20.15
C LEU A 84 -46.90 -8.03 20.05
N LYS A 85 -47.12 -7.16 19.03
CA LYS A 85 -48.35 -7.14 18.21
C LYS A 85 -48.25 -6.25 16.94
N GLU A 86 -48.80 -6.77 15.84
CA GLU A 86 -49.12 -6.05 14.58
C GLU A 86 -50.46 -5.28 14.74
N GLU A 87 -51.04 -4.48 13.83
CA GLU A 87 -51.20 -4.44 12.36
C GLU A 87 -51.90 -3.07 12.01
N PRO A 88 -52.54 -2.76 10.85
CA PRO A 88 -52.40 -3.17 9.43
C PRO A 88 -52.42 -1.97 8.42
N LEU A 89 -52.27 -2.23 7.10
CA LEU A 89 -53.21 -1.73 6.06
C LEU A 89 -53.01 -2.33 4.64
N ILE A 90 -53.94 -3.23 4.33
CA ILE A 90 -54.40 -3.87 3.07
C ILE A 90 -54.25 -3.08 1.74
N VAL A 91 -53.80 -3.75 0.66
CA VAL A 91 -54.41 -3.73 -0.70
C VAL A 91 -54.24 -5.11 -1.39
N SER A 92 -55.25 -5.58 -2.13
CA SER A 92 -55.37 -6.93 -2.71
C SER A 92 -55.19 -7.02 -4.24
N THR A 93 -54.82 -8.21 -4.73
CA THR A 93 -54.78 -8.62 -6.16
C THR A 93 -56.17 -8.90 -6.74
N PRO A 94 -56.39 -8.89 -8.08
CA PRO A 94 -56.54 -10.20 -8.77
C PRO A 94 -56.26 -10.29 -10.31
N PHE A 95 -55.83 -11.50 -10.73
CA PHE A 95 -56.19 -12.28 -11.95
C PHE A 95 -55.98 -11.83 -13.42
N ARG A 96 -55.96 -12.87 -14.28
CA ARG A 96 -55.65 -12.93 -15.72
C ARG A 96 -56.84 -13.49 -16.52
N PRO A 97 -57.11 -13.01 -17.76
CA PRO A 97 -57.82 -13.80 -18.78
C PRO A 97 -57.07 -13.94 -20.12
N SER A 98 -57.75 -14.47 -21.14
CA SER A 98 -57.21 -15.32 -22.22
C SER A 98 -57.32 -14.78 -23.67
N LYS A 99 -56.75 -15.53 -24.63
CA LYS A 99 -56.79 -15.31 -26.10
C LYS A 99 -58.21 -15.20 -26.69
N VAL A 100 -58.36 -14.47 -27.82
CA VAL A 100 -58.89 -14.93 -29.13
C VAL A 100 -58.70 -13.83 -30.21
N SER A 101 -58.71 -14.22 -31.49
CA SER A 101 -58.37 -13.43 -32.71
C SER A 101 -59.57 -12.69 -33.34
N PHE A 102 -59.34 -11.63 -34.13
CA PHE A 102 -60.07 -11.35 -35.39
C PHE A 102 -59.24 -10.50 -36.38
N ARG A 103 -59.68 -10.40 -37.66
CA ARG A 103 -58.92 -9.90 -38.83
C ARG A 103 -59.46 -8.58 -39.45
N ASP A 104 -58.65 -8.03 -40.38
CA ASP A 104 -59.01 -7.25 -41.60
C ASP A 104 -59.45 -5.76 -41.55
N ALA A 105 -58.45 -4.85 -41.67
CA ALA A 105 -58.30 -3.68 -42.61
C ALA A 105 -59.39 -2.56 -42.74
N PRO A 106 -59.19 -1.42 -43.48
CA PRO A 106 -57.99 -0.88 -44.17
C PRO A 106 -57.69 0.67 -44.07
N LEU A 107 -56.48 1.05 -44.50
CA LEU A 107 -56.02 2.28 -45.24
C LEU A 107 -56.06 3.75 -44.73
N ALA A 108 -54.99 4.47 -45.14
CA ALA A 108 -54.80 5.92 -45.38
C ALA A 108 -54.73 6.89 -44.18
N SER A 109 -53.89 7.94 -44.17
CA SER A 109 -52.77 8.36 -45.05
C SER A 109 -51.70 9.14 -44.24
N ALA A 110 -50.46 9.23 -44.75
CA ALA A 110 -49.32 9.79 -44.03
C ALA A 110 -49.00 11.25 -44.40
N ALA A 111 -48.52 12.03 -43.41
CA ALA A 111 -47.67 13.21 -43.58
C ALA A 111 -46.72 13.33 -42.37
N PRO A 112 -45.46 13.78 -42.54
CA PRO A 112 -44.41 13.56 -41.53
C PRO A 112 -44.31 14.69 -40.48
N THR A 113 -44.00 14.31 -39.25
CA THR A 113 -43.53 15.18 -38.14
C THR A 113 -42.23 14.59 -37.55
N PRO A 114 -41.41 15.38 -36.82
CA PRO A 114 -39.96 15.26 -36.93
C PRO A 114 -39.37 14.01 -36.26
N SER A 115 -38.35 13.44 -36.88
CA SER A 115 -37.55 12.37 -36.27
C SER A 115 -36.86 12.86 -35.01
N LEU A 116 -37.24 12.29 -33.86
CA LEU A 116 -36.42 12.28 -32.65
C LEU A 116 -34.98 11.85 -33.01
N PRO A 117 -33.93 12.50 -32.48
CA PRO A 117 -32.56 12.15 -32.81
C PRO A 117 -32.30 10.71 -32.39
N GLN A 118 -31.93 9.87 -33.35
CA GLN A 118 -31.48 8.51 -33.07
C GLN A 118 -30.28 8.59 -32.12
N ARG A 119 -30.37 7.93 -30.96
CA ARG A 119 -29.19 7.58 -30.15
C ARG A 119 -28.30 6.68 -31.00
N GLN A 120 -27.35 7.28 -31.72
CA GLN A 120 -26.22 6.54 -32.25
C GLN A 120 -25.41 6.05 -31.04
N ASN A 121 -25.40 4.73 -30.82
CA ASN A 121 -24.46 4.11 -29.90
C ASN A 121 -23.06 4.19 -30.55
N HIS A 122 -22.41 5.35 -30.45
CA HIS A 122 -20.97 5.42 -30.64
C HIS A 122 -20.33 4.55 -29.57
N ARG A 123 -19.85 3.37 -29.95
CA ARG A 123 -18.84 2.68 -29.14
C ARG A 123 -17.62 3.58 -29.14
N HIS A 124 -17.23 4.07 -27.98
CA HIS A 124 -15.95 4.74 -27.84
C HIS A 124 -14.86 3.69 -28.12
N ALA A 125 -14.06 3.93 -29.15
CA ALA A 125 -12.92 3.07 -29.44
C ALA A 125 -11.95 3.11 -28.25
N LEU A 126 -11.33 1.96 -27.94
CA LEU A 126 -10.29 1.88 -26.92
C LEU A 126 -9.19 2.91 -27.23
N GLN A 127 -8.76 3.67 -26.22
CA GLN A 127 -7.58 4.50 -26.35
C GLN A 127 -6.36 3.59 -26.33
N VAL A 128 -5.58 3.59 -27.43
CA VAL A 128 -4.34 2.84 -27.58
C VAL A 128 -3.21 3.85 -27.76
N SER A 129 -2.06 3.62 -27.13
CA SER A 129 -0.87 4.45 -27.33
C SER A 129 -0.42 4.41 -28.81
N GLY A 130 0.01 5.55 -29.33
CA GLY A 130 0.57 5.67 -30.68
C GLY A 130 1.96 5.04 -30.82
N LEU A 131 2.58 4.66 -29.70
CA LEU A 131 3.92 4.07 -29.64
C LEU A 131 4.03 2.83 -30.54
N ALA A 132 4.92 2.87 -31.52
CA ALA A 132 5.10 1.80 -32.50
C ALA A 132 6.49 1.15 -32.40
N PHE A 133 6.60 0.03 -31.69
CA PHE A 133 7.83 -0.76 -31.67
C PHE A 133 8.04 -1.48 -33.01
N ARG A 134 9.17 -1.20 -33.69
CA ARG A 134 9.52 -1.78 -35.00
C ARG A 134 10.63 -2.82 -34.88
N ASP A 135 10.66 -3.76 -35.82
CA ASP A 135 11.67 -4.81 -35.88
C ASP A 135 13.04 -4.25 -36.31
N ILE A 136 13.99 -4.18 -35.37
CA ILE A 136 15.40 -3.87 -35.63
C ILE A 136 16.30 -4.93 -35.00
N SER A 137 17.40 -5.26 -35.70
CA SER A 137 18.50 -6.07 -35.21
C SER A 137 19.51 -5.20 -34.43
N VAL A 138 19.32 -5.07 -33.12
CA VAL A 138 20.29 -4.42 -32.23
C VAL A 138 21.34 -5.45 -31.80
N THR A 139 22.62 -5.12 -31.93
CA THR A 139 23.75 -5.97 -31.49
C THR A 139 24.41 -5.41 -30.23
N GLY A 140 24.71 -6.26 -29.24
CA GLY A 140 25.40 -5.91 -27.98
C GLY A 140 24.69 -6.41 -26.73
N ALA A 141 25.27 -6.20 -25.54
CA ALA A 141 24.70 -6.67 -24.26
C ALA A 141 23.33 -6.04 -23.95
N PHE A 142 23.12 -4.76 -24.31
CA PHE A 142 21.83 -4.07 -24.20
C PHE A 142 20.75 -4.57 -25.18
N SER A 143 21.04 -5.60 -26.00
CA SER A 143 20.04 -6.24 -26.87
C SER A 143 19.02 -7.08 -26.10
N GLU A 144 19.32 -7.58 -24.90
CA GLU A 144 18.46 -8.53 -24.20
C GLU A 144 17.08 -7.92 -23.86
N LEU A 145 17.05 -6.76 -23.20
CA LEU A 145 15.79 -6.07 -22.92
C LEU A 145 15.03 -5.66 -24.20
N HIS A 146 15.74 -5.35 -25.28
CA HIS A 146 15.12 -5.08 -26.59
C HIS A 146 14.49 -6.35 -27.20
N MET A 147 15.11 -7.52 -27.02
CA MET A 147 14.53 -8.81 -27.44
C MET A 147 13.33 -9.19 -26.58
N VAL A 148 13.37 -8.97 -25.27
CA VAL A 148 12.23 -9.18 -24.36
C VAL A 148 11.07 -8.23 -24.73
N ALA A 149 11.34 -6.94 -24.91
CA ALA A 149 10.36 -5.96 -25.35
C ALA A 149 9.74 -6.33 -26.71
N LYS A 150 10.55 -6.77 -27.68
CA LYS A 150 10.08 -7.28 -28.98
C LYS A 150 9.15 -8.49 -28.85
N ALA A 151 9.54 -9.47 -28.04
CA ALA A 151 8.73 -10.67 -27.81
C ALA A 151 7.39 -10.33 -27.14
N ALA A 152 7.43 -9.49 -26.09
CA ALA A 152 6.26 -9.00 -25.39
C ALA A 152 5.35 -8.15 -26.29
N TRP A 153 5.89 -7.30 -27.17
CA TRP A 153 5.12 -6.51 -28.12
C TRP A 153 4.38 -7.40 -29.12
N LYS A 154 5.05 -8.43 -29.66
CA LYS A 154 4.43 -9.42 -30.55
C LYS A 154 3.32 -10.21 -29.85
N ALA A 155 3.54 -10.64 -28.61
CA ALA A 155 2.56 -11.37 -27.82
C ALA A 155 1.35 -10.50 -27.44
N GLY A 156 1.60 -9.30 -26.91
CA GLY A 156 0.57 -8.34 -26.51
C GLY A 156 -0.30 -7.89 -27.68
N ARG A 157 0.28 -7.55 -28.84
CA ARG A 157 -0.52 -7.19 -30.02
C ARG A 157 -1.45 -8.32 -30.47
N LYS A 158 -1.02 -9.58 -30.40
CA LYS A 158 -1.89 -10.73 -30.69
C LYS A 158 -3.07 -10.78 -29.72
N VAL A 159 -2.81 -10.71 -28.41
CA VAL A 159 -3.87 -10.74 -27.38
C VAL A 159 -4.81 -9.55 -27.50
N PHE A 160 -4.29 -8.36 -27.85
CA PHE A 160 -5.10 -7.17 -28.08
C PHE A 160 -6.00 -7.30 -29.31
N SER A 161 -5.50 -7.77 -30.45
CA SER A 161 -6.34 -8.00 -31.63
C SER A 161 -7.40 -9.09 -31.42
N GLU A 162 -7.10 -10.14 -30.64
CA GLU A 162 -8.09 -11.13 -30.22
C GLU A 162 -9.18 -10.52 -29.31
N LEU A 163 -8.83 -9.53 -28.48
CA LEU A 163 -9.73 -8.80 -27.59
C LEU A 163 -10.62 -7.77 -28.31
N GLU A 164 -10.08 -7.09 -29.32
CA GLU A 164 -10.85 -6.21 -30.21
C GLU A 164 -11.86 -6.99 -31.05
N ALA A 165 -11.50 -8.20 -31.49
CA ALA A 165 -12.35 -9.06 -32.32
C ALA A 165 -13.51 -9.75 -31.57
N MET A 166 -13.54 -9.73 -30.23
CA MET A 166 -14.60 -10.36 -29.43
C MET A 166 -15.97 -9.73 -29.71
N LYS A 167 -17.01 -10.57 -29.78
CA LYS A 167 -18.38 -10.10 -30.03
C LYS A 167 -19.07 -9.64 -28.73
N PRO A 168 -20.03 -8.70 -28.80
CA PRO A 168 -20.78 -8.24 -27.61
C PRO A 168 -21.61 -9.33 -26.92
N GLU A 169 -21.86 -10.45 -27.61
CA GLU A 169 -22.53 -11.62 -27.05
C GLU A 169 -21.53 -12.45 -26.25
N GLU A 170 -20.30 -12.63 -26.73
CA GLU A 170 -19.19 -13.28 -25.99
C GLU A 170 -18.77 -12.44 -24.77
N GLU A 171 -18.86 -11.11 -24.85
CA GLU A 171 -18.69 -10.19 -23.70
C GLU A 171 -19.80 -10.32 -22.64
N ARG A 172 -20.92 -10.99 -22.95
CA ARG A 172 -22.07 -11.21 -22.06
C ARG A 172 -22.30 -12.67 -21.68
N ASP A 173 -21.74 -13.63 -22.41
CA ASP A 173 -22.02 -15.06 -22.26
C ASP A 173 -21.34 -15.72 -21.04
N ASP A 174 -20.57 -14.95 -20.23
CA ASP A 174 -20.28 -15.28 -18.82
C ASP A 174 -21.56 -15.47 -17.96
N LYS A 175 -22.75 -15.13 -18.51
CA LYS A 175 -24.05 -15.45 -17.91
C LYS A 175 -24.64 -16.80 -18.37
N ARG A 176 -23.98 -17.55 -19.26
CA ARG A 176 -24.29 -18.97 -19.47
C ARG A 176 -23.63 -19.82 -18.39
N SER A 177 -24.37 -20.79 -17.90
CA SER A 177 -23.95 -21.66 -16.80
C SER A 177 -22.64 -22.40 -17.13
N PRO A 178 -21.66 -22.43 -16.20
CA PRO A 178 -20.33 -22.93 -16.47
C PRO A 178 -20.37 -24.45 -16.66
N LYS A 179 -20.23 -24.88 -17.92
CA LYS A 179 -19.84 -26.25 -18.26
C LYS A 179 -18.46 -26.21 -18.88
N ASN A 180 -17.47 -26.61 -18.08
CA ASN A 180 -16.06 -26.83 -18.43
C ASN A 180 -15.10 -25.63 -18.36
N GLN A 181 -15.44 -24.60 -17.58
CA GLN A 181 -14.44 -24.03 -16.66
C GLN A 181 -14.86 -24.46 -15.24
N THR A 182 -13.91 -24.96 -14.46
CA THR A 182 -14.12 -25.18 -13.02
C THR A 182 -14.16 -23.81 -12.35
N THR A 183 -15.35 -23.23 -12.21
CA THR A 183 -15.57 -22.16 -11.24
C THR A 183 -15.07 -22.66 -9.90
N GLU A 184 -14.03 -22.01 -9.36
CA GLU A 184 -13.50 -22.36 -8.04
C GLU A 184 -14.64 -22.27 -7.02
N LYS A 185 -15.05 -23.44 -6.54
CA LYS A 185 -16.08 -23.53 -5.52
C LYS A 185 -15.50 -22.97 -4.23
N CYS A 186 -16.23 -22.10 -3.56
CA CYS A 186 -15.83 -21.62 -2.25
C CYS A 186 -16.36 -22.58 -1.18
N PRO A 187 -15.49 -23.40 -0.57
CA PRO A 187 -15.91 -24.21 0.56
C PRO A 187 -16.15 -23.30 1.77
N HIS A 188 -17.27 -23.51 2.48
CA HIS A 188 -17.53 -22.84 3.76
C HIS A 188 -16.50 -23.20 4.86
N SER A 189 -15.78 -24.32 4.65
CA SER A 189 -14.73 -24.79 5.55
C SER A 189 -13.72 -25.65 4.80
N ILE A 190 -12.45 -25.53 5.15
CA ILE A 190 -11.33 -26.34 4.63
C ILE A 190 -10.70 -27.08 5.81
N VAL A 191 -10.45 -28.38 5.62
CA VAL A 191 -9.69 -29.23 6.53
C VAL A 191 -8.46 -29.69 5.76
N MET A 192 -7.29 -29.69 6.41
CA MET A 192 -6.06 -30.24 5.84
C MET A 192 -5.22 -30.88 6.95
N SER A 193 -4.73 -32.08 6.73
CA SER A 193 -3.78 -32.78 7.60
C SER A 193 -2.36 -32.25 7.42
N GLY A 194 -1.48 -32.49 8.40
CA GLY A 194 -0.06 -32.15 8.30
C GLY A 194 0.64 -32.78 7.10
N THR A 195 0.27 -34.01 6.72
CA THR A 195 0.80 -34.71 5.55
C THR A 195 0.38 -34.04 4.24
N GLU A 196 -0.92 -33.77 4.07
CA GLU A 196 -1.44 -33.07 2.88
C GLU A 196 -0.83 -31.65 2.76
N PHE A 197 -0.58 -30.98 3.88
CA PHE A 197 0.05 -29.65 3.88
C PHE A 197 1.51 -29.67 3.40
N LEU A 198 2.28 -30.71 3.75
CA LEU A 198 3.64 -30.90 3.25
C LEU A 198 3.68 -31.26 1.76
N GLU A 199 2.65 -31.96 1.25
CA GLU A 199 2.50 -32.28 -0.17
C GLU A 199 2.06 -31.07 -1.02
N ASN A 200 1.37 -30.09 -0.43
CA ASN A 200 0.90 -28.86 -1.10
C ASN A 200 1.80 -27.64 -0.79
N ASP A 201 3.12 -27.80 -0.94
CA ASP A 201 4.13 -26.72 -0.82
C ASP A 201 4.04 -25.87 0.47
N LYS A 202 3.52 -26.43 1.57
CA LYS A 202 3.27 -25.73 2.85
C LYS A 202 2.32 -24.53 2.72
N ILE A 203 1.28 -24.66 1.89
CA ILE A 203 0.24 -23.65 1.69
C ILE A 203 -1.16 -24.28 1.77
N VAL A 204 -2.04 -23.71 2.61
CA VAL A 204 -3.49 -23.94 2.53
C VAL A 204 -4.11 -22.86 1.65
N VAL A 205 -4.65 -23.24 0.50
CA VAL A 205 -5.35 -22.31 -0.41
C VAL A 205 -6.72 -21.97 0.15
N LEU A 206 -7.00 -20.67 0.29
CA LEU A 206 -8.29 -20.11 0.71
C LEU A 206 -8.91 -19.44 -0.53
N PRO A 207 -9.56 -20.18 -1.45
CA PRO A 207 -9.79 -19.71 -2.82
C PRO A 207 -10.61 -18.41 -2.91
N CYS A 208 -11.42 -18.14 -1.88
CA CYS A 208 -12.35 -17.02 -1.80
C CYS A 208 -12.06 -16.06 -0.63
N GLY A 209 -10.86 -16.19 -0.03
CA GLY A 209 -10.41 -15.37 1.09
C GLY A 209 -11.11 -15.65 2.42
N LEU A 210 -11.06 -14.67 3.32
CA LEU A 210 -11.77 -14.64 4.60
C LEU A 210 -12.93 -13.65 4.56
N THR A 211 -13.82 -13.73 5.55
CA THR A 211 -14.85 -12.73 5.82
C THR A 211 -14.98 -12.50 7.34
N LEU A 212 -15.84 -11.57 7.76
CA LEU A 212 -16.06 -11.26 9.17
C LEU A 212 -16.55 -12.50 9.92
N GLY A 213 -15.85 -12.91 10.98
CA GLY A 213 -16.14 -14.13 11.72
C GLY A 213 -15.55 -15.42 11.13
N SER A 214 -14.83 -15.34 9.99
CA SER A 214 -13.96 -16.45 9.56
C SER A 214 -12.88 -16.72 10.60
N HIS A 215 -12.52 -17.98 10.77
CA HIS A 215 -11.50 -18.42 11.71
C HIS A 215 -10.64 -19.53 11.11
N ILE A 216 -9.38 -19.58 11.54
CA ILE A 216 -8.41 -20.61 11.18
C ILE A 216 -7.86 -21.18 12.47
N THR A 217 -8.08 -22.47 12.70
CA THR A 217 -7.53 -23.23 13.81
C THR A 217 -6.39 -24.12 13.31
N LEU A 218 -5.27 -24.06 14.00
CA LEU A 218 -4.04 -24.79 13.74
C LEU A 218 -3.68 -25.61 14.97
N VAL A 219 -3.44 -26.91 14.76
CA VAL A 219 -2.91 -27.82 15.77
C VAL A 219 -1.48 -28.17 15.35
N ALA A 220 -0.50 -27.83 16.16
CA ALA A 220 0.90 -27.96 15.81
C ALA A 220 1.82 -28.09 17.04
N ARG A 221 3.09 -28.35 16.79
CA ARG A 221 4.17 -28.48 17.78
C ARG A 221 5.40 -27.67 17.29
N PRO A 222 5.96 -26.73 18.07
CA PRO A 222 7.22 -26.08 17.73
C PRO A 222 8.37 -27.08 17.88
N TYR A 223 9.32 -27.10 16.94
CA TYR A 223 10.51 -27.92 17.08
C TYR A 223 11.43 -27.38 18.17
N LYS A 224 12.14 -28.29 18.84
CA LYS A 224 13.27 -28.00 19.71
C LYS A 224 14.29 -27.08 19.02
N ALA A 225 14.84 -26.14 19.79
CA ALA A 225 15.79 -25.19 19.25
C ALA A 225 17.06 -25.86 18.69
N HIS A 226 17.58 -25.30 17.61
CA HIS A 226 18.78 -25.75 16.88
C HIS A 226 19.83 -24.62 16.76
N PRO A 227 21.11 -24.93 16.54
CA PRO A 227 22.17 -23.92 16.44
C PRO A 227 22.23 -23.26 15.05
N GLU A 228 22.10 -21.94 15.00
CA GLU A 228 22.23 -21.11 13.79
C GLU A 228 23.41 -20.11 13.94
N TYR A 229 24.26 -20.00 12.91
CA TYR A 229 25.47 -19.16 12.92
C TYR A 229 25.23 -17.73 12.40
N ASP A 230 24.22 -17.51 11.55
CA ASP A 230 23.80 -16.17 11.06
C ASP A 230 22.29 -15.94 11.30
N PRO A 231 21.85 -15.94 12.57
CA PRO A 231 20.43 -15.85 12.95
C PRO A 231 19.84 -14.46 12.68
N LYS A 232 18.90 -14.37 11.73
CA LYS A 232 18.23 -13.11 11.34
C LYS A 232 17.40 -12.43 12.45
N ILE A 233 17.24 -13.08 13.60
CA ILE A 233 16.48 -12.59 14.77
C ILE A 233 17.35 -12.15 15.95
N SER A 234 18.66 -12.36 15.91
CA SER A 234 19.59 -12.00 17.00
C SER A 234 20.59 -10.95 16.55
N VAL A 235 21.31 -10.35 17.52
CA VAL A 235 22.55 -9.63 17.22
C VAL A 235 23.66 -10.66 16.99
N PRO A 236 24.51 -10.54 15.96
CA PRO A 236 25.67 -11.42 15.80
C PRO A 236 26.56 -11.40 17.04
N VAL A 237 26.86 -12.57 17.58
CA VAL A 237 27.82 -12.72 18.69
C VAL A 237 29.22 -12.70 18.09
N GLU A 238 30.16 -11.96 18.70
CA GLU A 238 31.55 -11.95 18.23
C GLU A 238 32.22 -13.33 18.49
N GLY A 239 32.67 -13.97 17.42
CA GLY A 239 33.24 -15.33 17.41
C GLY A 239 32.27 -16.38 16.87
N ASP A 240 32.79 -17.57 16.50
CA ASP A 240 32.04 -18.65 15.83
C ASP A 240 31.00 -19.38 16.73
N GLN A 241 30.28 -18.66 17.59
CA GLN A 241 29.27 -19.21 18.49
C GLN A 241 27.88 -19.19 17.85
N ALA A 242 27.35 -20.37 17.54
CA ALA A 242 25.98 -20.52 17.07
C ALA A 242 24.95 -20.15 18.16
N THR A 243 23.91 -19.42 17.77
CA THR A 243 22.77 -19.07 18.63
C THR A 243 21.72 -20.18 18.54
N MET A 244 21.15 -20.58 19.68
CA MET A 244 20.05 -21.55 19.69
C MET A 244 18.72 -20.87 19.30
N VAL A 245 18.20 -21.19 18.13
CA VAL A 245 16.99 -20.61 17.54
C VAL A 245 15.83 -21.61 17.57
N SER A 246 14.64 -21.13 17.92
CA SER A 246 13.36 -21.82 17.68
C SER A 246 12.34 -20.74 17.36
N GLN A 247 11.88 -20.69 16.12
CA GLN A 247 10.99 -19.65 15.59
C GLN A 247 10.09 -20.22 14.50
N PHE A 248 8.81 -19.86 14.50
CA PHE A 248 7.93 -20.16 13.38
C PHE A 248 7.12 -18.93 12.94
N MET A 249 6.59 -18.99 11.73
CA MET A 249 5.79 -17.93 11.12
C MET A 249 4.50 -18.52 10.55
N MET A 250 3.38 -17.89 10.86
CA MET A 250 2.08 -18.11 10.22
C MET A 250 1.73 -16.86 9.42
N GLU A 251 1.45 -17.03 8.13
CA GLU A 251 1.23 -15.91 7.21
C GLU A 251 -0.08 -16.04 6.46
N LEU A 252 -0.94 -15.02 6.52
CA LEU A 252 -2.00 -14.81 5.54
C LEU A 252 -1.41 -14.12 4.31
N GLN A 253 -1.59 -14.73 3.14
CA GLN A 253 -0.95 -14.33 1.90
C GLN A 253 -1.98 -14.03 0.79
N GLY A 254 -1.67 -13.03 -0.04
CA GLY A 254 -2.44 -12.71 -1.25
C GLY A 254 -1.95 -13.49 -2.47
N LEU A 255 -2.18 -14.80 -2.51
CA LEU A 255 -1.68 -15.70 -3.57
C LEU A 255 -2.15 -15.32 -4.99
N LYS A 256 -3.32 -14.69 -5.12
CA LYS A 256 -3.91 -14.28 -6.40
C LYS A 256 -3.63 -12.81 -6.77
N THR A 257 -2.97 -12.06 -5.89
CA THR A 257 -2.98 -10.58 -5.91
C THR A 257 -1.96 -9.98 -6.88
N VAL A 258 -0.78 -10.60 -7.04
CA VAL A 258 0.30 -10.11 -7.93
C VAL A 258 0.98 -11.30 -8.62
N ASP A 259 0.98 -11.34 -9.94
CA ASP A 259 1.77 -12.30 -10.73
C ASP A 259 3.18 -11.73 -10.95
N GLY A 260 4.23 -12.42 -10.49
CA GLY A 260 5.64 -12.03 -10.69
C GLY A 260 6.34 -11.32 -9.52
N GLU A 261 5.64 -11.08 -8.41
CA GLU A 261 6.25 -10.65 -7.14
C GLU A 261 5.94 -11.66 -6.02
N GLU A 262 6.64 -11.57 -4.87
CA GLU A 262 6.26 -12.37 -3.70
C GLU A 262 4.84 -12.01 -3.22
N PRO A 263 3.97 -12.99 -2.90
CA PRO A 263 2.63 -12.72 -2.42
C PRO A 263 2.62 -11.79 -1.21
N PRO A 264 1.81 -10.73 -1.19
CA PRO A 264 1.76 -9.80 -0.07
C PRO A 264 1.41 -10.52 1.25
N ARG A 265 2.05 -10.13 2.35
CA ARG A 265 1.81 -10.68 3.68
C ARG A 265 0.78 -9.80 4.39
N ILE A 266 -0.49 -10.20 4.31
CA ILE A 266 -1.63 -9.48 4.88
C ILE A 266 -1.50 -9.44 6.41
N LEU A 267 -1.21 -10.61 6.98
CA LEU A 267 -0.80 -10.80 8.37
C LEU A 267 0.43 -11.71 8.37
N HIS A 268 1.52 -11.23 8.96
CA HIS A 268 2.69 -12.03 9.34
C HIS A 268 2.67 -12.16 10.86
N PHE A 269 2.42 -13.36 11.37
CA PHE A 269 2.42 -13.69 12.79
C PHE A 269 3.65 -14.55 13.10
N ASN A 270 4.52 -14.06 13.99
CA ASN A 270 5.88 -14.59 14.15
C ASN A 270 6.25 -14.79 15.63
N PRO A 271 5.92 -15.95 16.22
CA PRO A 271 6.43 -16.37 17.52
C PRO A 271 7.89 -16.79 17.48
N ARG A 272 8.69 -16.18 18.35
CA ARG A 272 10.09 -16.50 18.62
C ARG A 272 10.17 -17.12 20.01
N LEU A 273 10.51 -18.40 20.08
CA LEU A 273 10.65 -19.16 21.34
C LEU A 273 12.07 -18.99 21.91
N LYS A 274 13.09 -19.05 21.04
CA LYS A 274 14.50 -18.79 21.39
C LYS A 274 15.24 -18.08 20.23
N GLY A 275 16.35 -17.44 20.57
CA GLY A 275 17.24 -16.77 19.61
C GLY A 275 16.88 -15.31 19.30
N ASP A 276 15.78 -14.77 19.84
CA ASP A 276 15.44 -13.36 19.67
C ASP A 276 16.47 -12.45 20.37
N TRP A 277 16.82 -11.33 19.74
CA TRP A 277 17.79 -10.32 20.20
C TRP A 277 17.56 -9.80 21.62
N SER A 278 16.33 -9.86 22.14
CA SER A 278 16.02 -9.47 23.52
C SER A 278 16.42 -10.52 24.58
N GLY A 279 16.91 -11.69 24.12
CA GLY A 279 17.20 -12.86 24.94
C GLY A 279 15.94 -13.60 25.43
N LYS A 280 14.74 -13.24 24.95
CA LYS A 280 13.46 -13.66 25.54
C LYS A 280 12.43 -14.06 24.49
N PRO A 281 11.47 -14.94 24.84
CA PRO A 281 10.37 -15.25 23.95
C PRO A 281 9.51 -14.02 23.64
N ALA A 282 9.23 -13.81 22.37
CA ALA A 282 8.48 -12.66 21.87
C ALA A 282 7.52 -13.09 20.75
N ILE A 283 6.47 -12.31 20.52
CA ILE A 283 5.59 -12.47 19.34
C ILE A 283 5.64 -11.17 18.56
N GLU A 284 5.99 -11.26 17.28
CA GLU A 284 6.00 -10.13 16.37
C GLU A 284 4.88 -10.28 15.33
N LEU A 285 4.17 -9.19 15.06
CA LEU A 285 3.06 -9.13 14.13
C LEU A 285 3.28 -7.97 13.16
N ASN A 286 3.16 -8.23 11.86
CA ASN A 286 3.35 -7.21 10.85
C ASN A 286 2.53 -7.48 9.57
N THR A 287 2.64 -6.57 8.61
CA THR A 287 2.02 -6.65 7.28
C THR A 287 3.05 -6.17 6.25
N CYS A 288 3.10 -6.82 5.09
CA CYS A 288 3.98 -6.48 3.97
C CYS A 288 3.16 -6.25 2.69
N TYR A 289 3.16 -5.03 2.15
CA TYR A 289 2.49 -4.64 0.90
C TYR A 289 3.54 -4.18 -0.12
N ARG A 290 3.50 -4.72 -1.36
CA ARG A 290 4.51 -4.46 -2.42
C ARG A 290 5.96 -4.49 -1.88
N MET A 291 6.28 -5.56 -1.15
CA MET A 291 7.57 -5.79 -0.46
C MET A 291 7.98 -4.75 0.61
N GLN A 292 7.08 -3.86 1.03
CA GLN A 292 7.30 -2.94 2.16
C GLN A 292 6.63 -3.44 3.44
N TRP A 293 7.44 -3.71 4.46
CA TRP A 293 6.99 -3.97 5.82
C TRP A 293 6.49 -2.69 6.50
N GLY A 294 5.31 -2.77 7.11
CA GLY A 294 4.82 -1.71 8.01
C GLY A 294 5.56 -1.70 9.36
N SER A 295 5.19 -0.76 10.24
CA SER A 295 5.74 -0.69 11.60
C SER A 295 5.35 -1.93 12.41
N ALA A 296 6.30 -2.76 12.85
CA ALA A 296 6.01 -3.98 13.60
C ALA A 296 5.19 -3.71 14.89
N GLN A 297 4.30 -4.64 15.25
CA GLN A 297 3.71 -4.75 16.58
C GLN A 297 4.42 -5.91 17.29
N ARG A 298 4.86 -5.71 18.53
CA ARG A 298 5.68 -6.69 19.24
C ARG A 298 5.19 -6.87 20.67
N CYS A 299 4.98 -8.12 21.07
CA CYS A 299 4.53 -8.52 22.39
C CYS A 299 5.67 -9.24 23.12
N GLU A 300 6.09 -8.71 24.28
CA GLU A 300 7.27 -9.18 25.05
C GLU A 300 6.92 -9.68 26.47
N GLY A 301 5.65 -10.01 26.69
CA GLY A 301 5.11 -10.45 27.98
C GLY A 301 4.53 -9.35 28.86
N TRP A 302 4.57 -8.10 28.40
CA TRP A 302 3.83 -6.99 29.01
C TRP A 302 2.44 -6.87 28.39
N LYS A 303 1.43 -6.58 29.23
CA LYS A 303 0.13 -6.17 28.73
C LYS A 303 0.25 -4.81 28.03
N ALA A 304 -0.42 -4.64 26.90
CA ALA A 304 -0.56 -3.32 26.25
C ALA A 304 -1.09 -2.30 27.26
N ARG A 305 -0.61 -1.05 27.19
CA ARG A 305 -0.93 -0.03 28.18
C ARG A 305 -2.42 0.36 28.11
N ALA A 306 -2.95 0.90 29.21
CA ALA A 306 -4.36 1.29 29.29
C ALA A 306 -4.73 2.50 28.40
N ASP A 307 -3.74 3.26 27.94
CA ASP A 307 -3.84 4.34 26.96
C ASP A 307 -3.67 3.88 25.50
N GLU A 308 -3.27 2.63 25.26
CA GLU A 308 -3.23 2.06 23.90
C GLU A 308 -4.62 1.66 23.42
N GLU A 309 -4.95 2.08 22.20
CA GLU A 309 -6.20 1.73 21.52
C GLU A 309 -6.36 0.20 21.39
N SER A 310 -7.50 -0.34 21.83
CA SER A 310 -7.86 -1.76 21.67
C SER A 310 -8.20 -2.13 20.22
N VAL A 311 -8.41 -3.42 19.97
CA VAL A 311 -8.96 -3.93 18.71
C VAL A 311 -10.16 -4.79 19.06
N ASP A 312 -11.37 -4.40 18.66
CA ASP A 312 -12.64 -5.03 19.04
C ASP A 312 -12.82 -5.16 20.57
N GLY A 313 -12.28 -4.19 21.32
CA GLY A 313 -12.25 -4.20 22.79
C GLY A 313 -11.21 -5.13 23.42
N LEU A 314 -10.42 -5.85 22.62
CA LEU A 314 -9.31 -6.70 23.06
C LEU A 314 -7.96 -5.96 23.02
N VAL A 315 -7.03 -6.33 23.90
CA VAL A 315 -5.71 -5.69 23.96
C VAL A 315 -4.79 -6.17 22.83
N LYS A 316 -3.88 -5.29 22.39
CA LYS A 316 -2.89 -5.66 21.36
C LYS A 316 -1.92 -6.74 21.82
N CYS A 317 -1.53 -6.74 23.09
CA CYS A 317 -0.68 -7.76 23.71
C CYS A 317 -1.18 -8.10 25.12
N GLU A 318 -1.24 -9.39 25.45
CA GLU A 318 -1.50 -9.87 26.82
C GLU A 318 -0.22 -10.08 27.63
N LYS A 319 -0.35 -10.10 28.96
CA LYS A 319 0.75 -10.40 29.89
C LYS A 319 1.08 -11.90 29.90
N TRP A 320 2.37 -12.21 30.00
CA TRP A 320 2.87 -13.55 30.36
C TRP A 320 4.06 -13.46 31.34
N ILE A 321 4.33 -14.56 32.04
CA ILE A 321 5.43 -14.70 33.00
C ILE A 321 6.77 -14.50 32.27
N ARG A 322 7.68 -13.74 32.89
CA ARG A 322 9.06 -13.52 32.45
C ARG A 322 9.98 -13.99 33.58
N ASP A 323 11.06 -14.70 33.24
CA ASP A 323 11.97 -15.28 34.24
C ASP A 323 12.69 -14.23 35.10
N ASP A 324 12.75 -12.97 34.64
CA ASP A 324 13.30 -11.82 35.37
C ASP A 324 12.50 -11.40 36.61
N ASN A 325 11.27 -11.90 36.81
CA ASN A 325 10.45 -11.56 37.97
C ASN A 325 10.98 -12.22 39.24
N SER A 326 12.11 -11.70 39.72
CA SER A 326 12.61 -11.90 41.07
C SER A 326 11.49 -11.64 42.08
N ARG A 327 11.19 -12.65 42.90
CA ARG A 327 10.22 -12.58 43.99
C ARG A 327 10.53 -11.42 44.94
N SER A 328 9.90 -10.26 44.79
CA SER A 328 10.13 -9.12 45.70
C SER A 328 8.95 -8.18 45.93
N GLU A 329 8.09 -7.88 44.93
CA GLU A 329 7.08 -6.80 45.07
C GLU A 329 5.60 -7.22 45.22
N GLU A 330 5.22 -8.49 45.02
CA GLU A 330 3.82 -8.92 45.29
C GLU A 330 3.58 -9.44 46.72
N SER A 331 4.62 -9.95 47.40
CA SER A 331 4.49 -10.47 48.78
C SER A 331 4.08 -9.39 49.81
N LYS A 332 4.14 -8.11 49.44
CA LYS A 332 3.79 -6.97 50.30
C LYS A 332 2.44 -6.33 49.95
N THR A 333 1.59 -6.95 49.14
CA THR A 333 0.19 -6.49 48.93
C THR A 333 -0.85 -7.55 49.27
N THR A 334 -0.51 -8.84 49.16
CA THR A 334 -1.45 -9.96 49.43
C THR A 334 -1.89 -10.06 50.90
N TRP A 335 -1.02 -9.72 51.86
CA TRP A 335 -1.35 -9.84 53.30
C TRP A 335 -2.45 -8.86 53.78
N TRP A 336 -2.68 -7.79 53.02
CA TRP A 336 -3.53 -6.66 53.38
C TRP A 336 -4.94 -6.85 52.79
N LEU A 337 -5.00 -7.41 51.58
CA LEU A 337 -6.23 -7.66 50.82
C LEU A 337 -7.11 -8.77 51.41
N ASN A 338 -6.52 -9.73 52.15
CA ASN A 338 -7.27 -10.78 52.86
C ASN A 338 -8.15 -10.26 54.01
N ARG A 339 -8.20 -8.94 54.27
CA ARG A 339 -8.99 -8.33 55.34
C ARG A 339 -10.23 -7.55 54.86
N LEU A 340 -10.51 -7.52 53.55
CA LEU A 340 -11.67 -6.83 52.97
C LEU A 340 -12.49 -7.75 52.06
N ILE A 341 -13.54 -8.33 52.65
CA ILE A 341 -14.59 -9.05 51.92
C ILE A 341 -15.39 -8.04 51.10
N GLY A 342 -15.46 -8.20 49.77
CA GLY A 342 -16.42 -7.44 48.95
C GLY A 342 -15.95 -6.86 47.62
N ARG A 343 -15.10 -7.54 46.84
CA ARG A 343 -14.93 -7.23 45.41
C ARG A 343 -14.64 -8.48 44.59
N LYS A 344 -15.32 -8.62 43.44
CA LYS A 344 -14.94 -9.56 42.37
C LYS A 344 -13.78 -8.98 41.56
N GLU A 345 -12.62 -8.81 42.18
CA GLU A 345 -11.39 -8.59 41.41
C GLU A 345 -10.98 -9.93 40.78
N LYS A 346 -10.92 -9.96 39.45
CA LYS A 346 -10.35 -11.10 38.72
C LYS A 346 -8.88 -11.18 39.12
N VAL A 347 -8.51 -12.20 39.90
CA VAL A 347 -7.11 -12.48 40.22
C VAL A 347 -6.33 -12.57 38.90
N PRO A 348 -5.31 -11.74 38.67
CA PRO A 348 -4.48 -11.85 37.49
C PRO A 348 -3.63 -13.11 37.64
N ILE A 349 -4.13 -14.22 37.10
CA ILE A 349 -3.31 -15.40 36.88
C ILE A 349 -2.33 -15.01 35.78
N ASP A 350 -1.07 -14.81 36.15
CA ASP A 350 0.02 -14.72 35.18
C ASP A 350 0.26 -16.11 34.59
N TRP A 351 0.38 -16.18 33.28
CA TRP A 351 0.53 -17.43 32.51
C TRP A 351 1.88 -17.47 31.79
N PRO A 352 2.47 -18.64 31.52
CA PRO A 352 3.70 -18.72 30.73
C PRO A 352 3.52 -18.22 29.28
N TYR A 353 4.64 -18.07 28.57
CA TYR A 353 4.65 -17.85 27.13
C TYR A 353 3.84 -18.95 26.41
N PRO A 354 2.96 -18.62 25.44
CA PRO A 354 1.95 -19.54 24.92
C PRO A 354 2.48 -20.67 24.02
N PHE A 355 3.75 -20.66 23.64
CA PHE A 355 4.36 -21.71 22.81
C PHE A 355 5.54 -22.35 23.55
N MET A 356 5.73 -23.65 23.38
CA MET A 356 6.83 -24.38 24.02
C MET A 356 7.34 -25.49 23.11
N GLU A 357 8.66 -25.62 23.02
CA GLU A 357 9.35 -26.67 22.27
C GLU A 357 8.76 -28.06 22.57
N GLU A 358 8.53 -28.84 21.53
CA GLU A 358 8.00 -30.22 21.56
C GLU A 358 6.59 -30.39 22.14
N LYS A 359 5.91 -29.32 22.55
CA LYS A 359 4.52 -29.37 23.03
C LYS A 359 3.51 -28.99 21.95
N LEU A 360 2.41 -29.74 21.94
CA LEU A 360 1.25 -29.45 21.10
C LEU A 360 0.55 -28.19 21.63
N PHE A 361 0.12 -27.31 20.71
CA PHE A 361 -0.75 -26.18 21.00
C PHE A 361 -1.90 -26.12 19.98
N VAL A 362 -2.99 -25.46 20.35
CA VAL A 362 -4.12 -25.13 19.47
C VAL A 362 -4.20 -23.62 19.31
N LEU A 363 -3.77 -23.11 18.16
CA LEU A 363 -3.90 -21.69 17.82
C LEU A 363 -5.18 -21.48 17.01
N THR A 364 -5.98 -20.47 17.37
CA THR A 364 -7.10 -20.00 16.56
C THR A 364 -6.90 -18.53 16.22
N LEU A 365 -6.78 -18.25 14.92
CA LEU A 365 -6.87 -16.92 14.33
C LEU A 365 -8.33 -16.62 13.99
N SER A 366 -8.86 -15.47 14.38
CA SER A 366 -10.23 -15.04 14.07
C SER A 366 -10.25 -13.64 13.45
N ALA A 367 -11.09 -13.45 12.43
CA ALA A 367 -11.33 -12.15 11.79
C ALA A 367 -12.44 -11.37 12.52
N GLY A 368 -12.06 -10.35 13.31
CA GLY A 368 -12.95 -9.40 13.98
C GLY A 368 -13.41 -8.26 13.09
N LEU A 369 -14.01 -7.20 13.66
CA LEU A 369 -14.49 -6.04 12.91
C LEU A 369 -13.37 -4.99 12.72
N GLU A 370 -12.47 -4.86 13.70
CA GLU A 370 -11.34 -3.93 13.70
C GLU A 370 -9.99 -4.62 13.43
N GLY A 371 -9.88 -5.93 13.63
CA GLY A 371 -8.64 -6.65 13.32
C GLY A 371 -8.69 -8.17 13.45
N TYR A 372 -7.51 -8.78 13.41
CA TYR A 372 -7.31 -10.21 13.65
C TYR A 372 -7.04 -10.48 15.13
N HIS A 373 -7.61 -11.54 15.67
CA HIS A 373 -7.38 -11.99 17.05
C HIS A 373 -6.72 -13.35 17.06
N VAL A 374 -5.66 -13.51 17.88
CA VAL A 374 -4.97 -14.78 18.06
C VAL A 374 -5.24 -15.30 19.47
N ASN A 375 -5.86 -16.48 19.53
CA ASN A 375 -6.03 -17.26 20.74
C ASN A 375 -5.13 -18.50 20.67
N VAL A 376 -4.56 -18.92 21.80
CA VAL A 376 -3.80 -20.17 21.94
C VAL A 376 -4.38 -20.92 23.14
N ASP A 377 -4.68 -22.21 22.95
CA ASP A 377 -5.33 -23.10 23.91
C ASP A 377 -6.60 -22.48 24.55
N GLY A 378 -7.39 -21.79 23.71
CA GLY A 378 -8.62 -21.10 24.11
C GLY A 378 -8.43 -19.73 24.79
N ARG A 379 -7.19 -19.31 25.09
CA ARG A 379 -6.86 -18.02 25.70
C ARG A 379 -6.42 -17.01 24.65
N HIS A 380 -6.99 -15.80 24.68
CA HIS A 380 -6.50 -14.66 23.88
C HIS A 380 -5.04 -14.31 24.23
N VAL A 381 -4.22 -14.08 23.21
CA VAL A 381 -2.78 -13.76 23.33
C VAL A 381 -2.46 -12.36 22.77
N THR A 382 -2.97 -12.05 21.58
CA THR A 382 -2.68 -10.79 20.88
C THR A 382 -3.77 -10.47 19.86
N SER A 383 -4.05 -9.18 19.70
CA SER A 383 -4.92 -8.67 18.63
C SER A 383 -4.15 -7.72 17.73
N PHE A 384 -4.33 -7.83 16.42
CA PHE A 384 -3.65 -7.05 15.41
C PHE A 384 -4.67 -6.25 14.59
N PRO A 385 -4.68 -4.91 14.65
CA PRO A 385 -5.65 -4.12 13.90
C PRO A 385 -5.46 -4.29 12.40
N TYR A 386 -6.55 -4.31 11.63
CA TYR A 386 -6.48 -4.36 10.17
C TYR A 386 -5.68 -3.16 9.65
N ARG A 387 -4.60 -3.46 8.95
CA ARG A 387 -3.82 -2.43 8.28
C ARG A 387 -4.46 -2.07 6.97
N THR A 388 -4.51 -0.77 6.69
CA THR A 388 -5.03 -0.26 5.43
C THR A 388 -4.18 -0.80 4.27
N GLY A 389 -4.82 -1.58 3.40
CA GLY A 389 -4.23 -2.04 2.15
C GLY A 389 -4.56 -3.46 1.78
N PHE A 390 -5.19 -4.17 2.71
CA PHE A 390 -5.85 -5.45 2.46
C PHE A 390 -7.28 -5.43 3.00
N VAL A 391 -8.13 -6.23 2.39
CA VAL A 391 -9.42 -6.67 2.91
C VAL A 391 -9.32 -8.15 3.30
N LEU A 392 -10.35 -8.69 3.96
CA LEU A 392 -10.33 -10.09 4.41
C LEU A 392 -10.32 -11.06 3.23
N GLU A 393 -10.97 -10.66 2.14
CA GLU A 393 -11.08 -11.39 0.88
C GLU A 393 -9.73 -11.57 0.17
N ASP A 394 -8.74 -10.72 0.45
CA ASP A 394 -7.39 -10.85 -0.14
C ASP A 394 -6.60 -12.04 0.43
N ALA A 395 -6.97 -12.53 1.63
CA ALA A 395 -6.29 -13.60 2.36
C ALA A 395 -6.55 -14.98 1.72
N THR A 396 -6.01 -15.14 0.52
CA THR A 396 -6.25 -16.26 -0.40
C THR A 396 -5.33 -17.45 -0.18
N GLY A 397 -4.38 -17.33 0.73
CA GLY A 397 -3.56 -18.43 1.24
C GLY A 397 -3.17 -18.27 2.70
N LEU A 398 -2.89 -19.41 3.34
CA LEU A 398 -2.24 -19.52 4.64
C LEU A 398 -0.94 -20.32 4.46
N SER A 399 0.20 -19.74 4.83
CA SER A 399 1.51 -20.41 4.82
C SER A 399 2.07 -20.56 6.23
N LEU A 400 2.85 -21.63 6.46
CA LEU A 400 3.54 -21.90 7.72
C LEU A 400 5.01 -22.22 7.45
N ASN A 401 5.89 -21.46 8.09
CA ASN A 401 7.33 -21.50 7.86
C ASN A 401 8.09 -21.56 9.19
N GLY A 402 9.36 -21.99 9.15
CA GLY A 402 10.22 -22.12 10.32
C GLY A 402 10.03 -23.42 11.10
N ASP A 403 10.33 -23.37 12.39
CA ASP A 403 10.53 -24.49 13.30
C ASP A 403 9.20 -25.05 13.86
N ILE A 404 8.35 -25.60 12.97
CA ILE A 404 7.01 -26.08 13.32
C ILE A 404 6.62 -27.39 12.63
N ASP A 405 6.12 -28.33 13.43
CA ASP A 405 5.45 -29.58 13.05
C ASP A 405 3.93 -29.35 13.04
N LEU A 406 3.32 -29.37 11.86
CA LEU A 406 1.87 -29.20 11.72
C LEU A 406 1.17 -30.56 11.84
N HIS A 407 0.19 -30.66 12.74
CA HIS A 407 -0.70 -31.83 12.81
C HIS A 407 -1.92 -31.66 11.90
N SER A 408 -2.60 -30.50 11.95
CA SER A 408 -3.78 -30.22 11.13
C SER A 408 -4.18 -28.74 11.13
N VAL A 409 -4.74 -28.27 10.01
CA VAL A 409 -5.42 -26.98 9.87
C VAL A 409 -6.91 -27.19 9.62
N PHE A 410 -7.73 -26.35 10.25
CA PHE A 410 -9.14 -26.16 9.95
C PHE A 410 -9.43 -24.68 9.73
N ALA A 411 -9.90 -24.30 8.55
CA ALA A 411 -10.45 -22.97 8.28
C ALA A 411 -11.98 -23.07 8.18
N GLY A 412 -12.70 -22.20 8.88
CA GLY A 412 -14.15 -22.28 9.05
C GLY A 412 -14.83 -20.91 8.99
N SER A 413 -16.15 -20.92 8.77
CA SER A 413 -16.95 -19.72 8.49
C SER A 413 -16.38 -18.91 7.31
N LEU A 414 -15.92 -19.62 6.27
CA LEU A 414 -15.38 -19.02 5.05
C LEU A 414 -16.52 -18.55 4.13
N PRO A 415 -16.29 -17.51 3.29
CA PRO A 415 -17.29 -17.03 2.33
C PRO A 415 -17.69 -18.16 1.35
N THR A 416 -18.98 -18.40 1.18
CA THR A 416 -19.54 -19.44 0.29
C THR A 416 -19.73 -19.00 -1.16
N THR A 417 -19.56 -17.71 -1.43
CA THR A 417 -19.56 -17.12 -2.76
C THR A 417 -18.20 -16.57 -3.07
N HIS A 418 -17.69 -16.80 -4.28
CA HIS A 418 -16.41 -16.23 -4.69
C HIS A 418 -16.58 -14.71 -4.66
N PRO A 419 -15.70 -13.96 -3.99
CA PRO A 419 -15.44 -12.61 -4.43
C PRO A 419 -14.78 -12.79 -5.79
N SER A 420 -15.59 -12.94 -6.84
CA SER A 420 -15.15 -12.46 -8.16
C SER A 420 -14.71 -11.01 -7.96
N PHE A 421 -14.03 -10.41 -8.95
CA PHE A 421 -14.17 -8.96 -9.07
C PHE A 421 -15.67 -8.68 -9.05
N SER A 422 -16.12 -8.07 -7.94
CA SER A 422 -17.43 -8.47 -7.41
C SER A 422 -18.53 -8.08 -8.39
N PRO A 423 -19.75 -8.63 -8.30
CA PRO A 423 -20.88 -8.08 -9.05
C PRO A 423 -21.17 -6.59 -8.71
N LYS A 424 -20.45 -5.98 -7.76
CA LYS A 424 -20.38 -4.53 -7.52
C LYS A 424 -19.43 -3.77 -8.46
N GLY A 425 -18.64 -4.42 -9.31
CA GLY A 425 -17.91 -3.75 -10.41
C GLY A 425 -18.88 -2.99 -11.33
N HIS A 426 -20.09 -3.53 -11.52
CA HIS A 426 -21.21 -2.84 -12.18
C HIS A 426 -21.88 -1.73 -11.33
N LEU A 427 -21.67 -1.70 -10.01
CA LEU A 427 -22.19 -0.67 -9.10
C LEU A 427 -21.20 0.49 -8.89
N GLU A 428 -19.91 0.30 -9.20
CA GLU A 428 -18.89 1.35 -9.13
C GLU A 428 -18.64 2.07 -10.46
N MET A 429 -19.13 1.52 -11.57
CA MET A 429 -19.22 2.16 -12.90
C MET A 429 -20.26 3.29 -12.89
N LEU A 430 -19.95 4.36 -12.15
CA LEU A 430 -20.74 5.59 -12.09
C LEU A 430 -20.17 6.62 -13.06
N SER A 431 -21.05 7.30 -13.80
CA SER A 431 -20.67 8.31 -14.81
C SER A 431 -19.85 9.47 -14.24
N GLN A 432 -20.01 9.78 -12.95
CA GLN A 432 -19.24 10.83 -12.25
C GLN A 432 -17.71 10.56 -12.17
N TRP A 433 -17.28 9.33 -12.46
CA TRP A 433 -15.86 8.95 -12.49
C TRP A 433 -15.30 8.80 -13.92
N GLN A 434 -16.12 9.00 -14.96
CA GLN A 434 -15.65 8.96 -16.34
C GLN A 434 -14.76 10.18 -16.61
N ALA A 435 -13.65 9.98 -17.32
CA ALA A 435 -12.86 11.09 -17.79
C ALA A 435 -13.61 11.88 -18.87
N ALA A 436 -13.55 13.21 -18.72
CA ALA A 436 -13.91 14.10 -19.80
C ALA A 436 -13.05 13.83 -21.06
N PRO A 437 -13.58 14.12 -22.26
CA PRO A 437 -12.77 14.27 -23.46
C PRO A 437 -11.58 15.20 -23.23
N LEU A 438 -10.51 15.03 -24.02
CA LEU A 438 -9.36 15.93 -23.94
C LEU A 438 -9.80 17.38 -24.23
N PRO A 439 -9.46 18.36 -23.38
CA PRO A 439 -9.78 19.76 -23.64
C PRO A 439 -9.11 20.27 -24.91
N GLU A 440 -9.80 21.14 -25.66
CA GLU A 440 -9.23 21.84 -26.83
C GLU A 440 -8.25 22.97 -26.44
N GLY A 441 -8.19 23.31 -25.14
CA GLY A 441 -7.32 24.35 -24.59
C GLY A 441 -5.91 23.86 -24.23
N PRO A 442 -4.98 24.79 -23.96
CA PRO A 442 -3.60 24.43 -23.62
C PRO A 442 -3.50 23.70 -22.27
N ILE A 443 -2.97 22.48 -22.31
CA ILE A 443 -2.77 21.66 -21.10
C ILE A 443 -1.46 22.05 -20.41
N ASP A 444 -1.59 22.55 -19.18
CA ASP A 444 -0.46 22.89 -18.31
C ASP A 444 0.25 21.62 -17.82
N LEU A 445 -0.51 20.58 -17.42
CA LEU A 445 0.02 19.35 -16.82
C LEU A 445 -0.73 18.11 -17.30
N PHE A 446 0.01 17.18 -17.90
CA PHE A 446 -0.44 15.80 -18.10
C PHE A 446 0.13 14.91 -16.99
N ILE A 447 -0.66 13.97 -16.49
CA ILE A 447 -0.26 12.96 -15.50
C ILE A 447 -0.49 11.56 -16.09
N GLY A 448 0.59 10.90 -16.47
CA GLY A 448 0.60 9.48 -16.82
C GLY A 448 0.76 8.62 -15.57
N ILE A 449 -0.21 7.73 -15.35
CA ILE A 449 -0.26 6.85 -14.17
C ILE A 449 0.05 5.43 -14.60
N LEU A 450 1.14 4.84 -14.12
CA LEU A 450 1.43 3.43 -14.37
C LEU A 450 0.47 2.52 -13.62
N SER A 451 -0.09 1.53 -14.31
CA SER A 451 -0.97 0.52 -13.71
C SER A 451 -0.89 -0.83 -14.46
N ALA A 452 -1.46 -1.89 -13.89
CA ALA A 452 -1.48 -3.25 -14.45
C ALA A 452 -2.91 -3.77 -14.62
N GLY A 453 -3.13 -4.78 -15.48
CA GLY A 453 -4.50 -5.20 -15.87
C GLY A 453 -5.45 -5.46 -14.69
N ASN A 454 -4.98 -6.16 -13.66
CA ASN A 454 -5.69 -6.52 -12.43
C ASN A 454 -5.87 -5.39 -11.40
N HIS A 455 -5.21 -4.23 -11.54
CA HIS A 455 -5.22 -3.13 -10.55
C HIS A 455 -6.50 -2.24 -10.61
N PHE A 456 -7.68 -2.84 -10.77
CA PHE A 456 -8.95 -2.09 -10.81
C PHE A 456 -9.21 -1.30 -9.52
N ALA A 457 -8.84 -1.87 -8.37
CA ALA A 457 -9.07 -1.24 -7.06
C ALA A 457 -8.22 0.02 -6.85
N GLU A 458 -6.95 -0.02 -7.28
CA GLU A 458 -6.01 1.08 -7.28
C GLU A 458 -6.51 2.21 -8.20
N ARG A 459 -6.85 1.88 -9.46
CA ARG A 459 -7.42 2.86 -10.41
C ARG A 459 -8.70 3.50 -9.87
N MET A 460 -9.62 2.71 -9.32
CA MET A 460 -10.83 3.24 -8.70
C MET A 460 -10.55 4.12 -7.48
N ALA A 461 -9.56 3.78 -6.66
CA ALA A 461 -9.16 4.62 -5.53
C ALA A 461 -8.55 5.95 -5.99
N VAL A 462 -7.74 5.95 -7.05
CA VAL A 462 -7.20 7.16 -7.69
C VAL A 462 -8.35 8.03 -8.26
N ARG A 463 -9.26 7.46 -9.06
CA ARG A 463 -10.47 8.14 -9.58
C ARG A 463 -11.29 8.79 -8.46
N LYS A 464 -11.55 8.04 -7.39
CA LYS A 464 -12.31 8.48 -6.21
C LYS A 464 -11.56 9.46 -5.30
N SER A 465 -10.27 9.68 -5.51
CA SER A 465 -9.43 10.54 -4.66
C SER A 465 -8.87 11.76 -5.41
N TRP A 466 -7.55 11.87 -5.53
CA TRP A 466 -6.86 13.06 -6.02
C TRP A 466 -7.12 13.34 -7.50
N MET A 467 -7.47 12.32 -8.30
CA MET A 467 -7.84 12.49 -9.71
C MET A 467 -9.10 13.36 -9.87
N GLN A 468 -9.94 13.48 -8.83
CA GLN A 468 -11.05 14.44 -8.81
C GLN A 468 -10.61 15.91 -8.93
N ILE A 469 -9.39 16.25 -8.51
CA ILE A 469 -8.82 17.60 -8.70
C ILE A 469 -8.54 17.81 -10.19
N VAL A 470 -7.87 16.83 -10.81
CA VAL A 470 -7.51 16.85 -12.23
C VAL A 470 -8.77 16.94 -13.09
N ALA A 471 -9.78 16.10 -12.83
CA ALA A 471 -11.05 16.08 -13.56
C ALA A 471 -11.87 17.38 -13.45
N LYS A 472 -11.59 18.26 -12.48
CA LYS A 472 -12.22 19.58 -12.31
C LYS A 472 -11.38 20.72 -12.88
N SER A 473 -10.18 20.45 -13.37
CA SER A 473 -9.24 21.45 -13.87
C SER A 473 -9.28 21.51 -15.40
N PRO A 474 -9.48 22.68 -16.03
CA PRO A 474 -9.52 22.79 -17.48
C PRO A 474 -8.13 22.61 -18.14
N ASN A 475 -7.05 22.72 -17.36
CA ASN A 475 -5.67 22.70 -17.87
C ASN A 475 -4.88 21.46 -17.40
N MET A 476 -5.54 20.42 -16.87
CA MET A 476 -4.88 19.21 -16.43
C MET A 476 -5.57 17.96 -16.97
N VAL A 477 -4.79 16.94 -17.31
CA VAL A 477 -5.28 15.64 -17.80
C VAL A 477 -4.56 14.53 -17.05
N ALA A 478 -5.29 13.48 -16.67
CA ALA A 478 -4.70 12.24 -16.14
C ALA A 478 -5.20 11.03 -16.93
N ARG A 479 -4.31 10.06 -17.16
CA ARG A 479 -4.62 8.77 -17.82
C ARG A 479 -3.81 7.63 -17.21
N PHE A 480 -4.42 6.46 -17.11
CA PHE A 480 -3.74 5.22 -16.71
C PHE A 480 -3.11 4.55 -17.93
N PHE A 481 -1.89 4.03 -17.79
CA PHE A 481 -1.18 3.28 -18.82
C PHE A 481 -1.09 1.83 -18.41
N VAL A 482 -1.80 0.97 -19.14
CA VAL A 482 -1.96 -0.46 -18.82
C VAL A 482 -1.55 -1.30 -20.03
N ALA A 483 -0.82 -2.39 -19.80
CA ALA A 483 -0.42 -3.33 -20.84
C ALA A 483 -1.24 -4.64 -20.74
N MET A 484 -1.08 -5.53 -21.72
CA MET A 484 -1.88 -6.75 -21.82
C MET A 484 -1.49 -7.77 -20.75
N HIS A 485 -2.47 -8.34 -20.05
CA HIS A 485 -2.24 -9.41 -19.08
C HIS A 485 -2.13 -10.78 -19.75
N GLY A 486 -1.42 -11.73 -19.15
CA GLY A 486 -1.38 -13.12 -19.61
C GLY A 486 -2.68 -13.91 -19.42
N ARG A 487 -3.68 -13.35 -18.72
CA ARG A 487 -4.98 -13.99 -18.42
C ARG A 487 -6.08 -13.30 -19.24
N LYS A 488 -6.89 -14.09 -19.94
CA LYS A 488 -7.90 -13.57 -20.89
C LYS A 488 -9.00 -12.79 -20.17
N GLU A 489 -9.40 -13.28 -19.01
CA GLU A 489 -10.49 -12.79 -18.19
C GLU A 489 -10.21 -11.36 -17.71
N ILE A 490 -8.97 -11.12 -17.22
CA ILE A 490 -8.49 -9.79 -16.81
C ILE A 490 -8.53 -8.80 -18.00
N ASN A 491 -8.11 -9.23 -19.19
CA ASN A 491 -8.14 -8.37 -20.38
C ASN A 491 -9.58 -8.01 -20.81
N VAL A 492 -10.54 -8.94 -20.63
CA VAL A 492 -11.97 -8.67 -20.90
C VAL A 492 -12.55 -7.69 -19.89
N GLU A 493 -12.21 -7.80 -18.61
CA GLU A 493 -12.61 -6.83 -17.58
C GLU A 493 -11.96 -5.45 -17.81
N LEU A 494 -10.67 -5.41 -18.14
CA LEU A 494 -9.93 -4.20 -18.48
C LEU A 494 -10.53 -3.48 -19.70
N LYS A 495 -10.97 -4.22 -20.74
CA LYS A 495 -11.69 -3.65 -21.90
C LYS A 495 -12.97 -2.94 -21.45
N ARG A 496 -13.82 -3.64 -20.69
CA ARG A 496 -15.08 -3.08 -20.15
C ARG A 496 -14.82 -1.82 -19.30
N GLU A 497 -13.74 -1.83 -18.51
CA GLU A 497 -13.31 -0.67 -17.71
C GLU A 497 -12.86 0.51 -18.59
N ALA A 498 -11.98 0.26 -19.56
CA ALA A 498 -11.42 1.27 -20.45
C ALA A 498 -12.50 1.94 -21.32
N GLU A 499 -13.42 1.15 -21.88
CA GLU A 499 -14.58 1.65 -22.62
C GLU A 499 -15.53 2.47 -21.75
N PHE A 500 -15.68 2.11 -20.47
CA PHE A 500 -16.57 2.82 -19.55
C PHE A 500 -15.98 4.13 -19.02
N PHE A 501 -14.76 4.11 -18.44
CA PHE A 501 -14.19 5.29 -17.79
C PHE A 501 -13.43 6.22 -18.75
N ASN A 502 -13.06 5.74 -19.95
CA ASN A 502 -12.39 6.52 -21.00
C ASN A 502 -11.08 7.22 -20.53
N ASP A 503 -10.43 6.63 -19.53
CA ASP A 503 -9.22 7.16 -18.88
C ASP A 503 -8.02 6.20 -18.90
N ILE A 504 -8.17 5.04 -19.54
CA ILE A 504 -7.11 4.05 -19.72
C ILE A 504 -6.58 4.12 -21.15
N VAL A 505 -5.27 4.28 -21.29
CA VAL A 505 -4.51 4.11 -22.53
C VAL A 505 -3.88 2.71 -22.51
N ILE A 506 -4.29 1.86 -23.44
CA ILE A 506 -3.73 0.53 -23.62
C ILE A 506 -2.40 0.63 -24.37
N VAL A 507 -1.35 0.02 -23.82
CA VAL A 507 -0.05 -0.14 -24.49
C VAL A 507 0.07 -1.61 -24.90
N PRO A 508 0.03 -1.96 -26.20
CA PRO A 508 -0.32 -3.32 -26.65
C PRO A 508 0.88 -4.29 -26.65
N PHE A 509 1.56 -4.41 -25.51
CA PHE A 509 2.58 -5.42 -25.21
C PHE A 509 2.16 -6.29 -24.02
N MET A 510 2.80 -7.45 -23.83
CA MET A 510 2.54 -8.33 -22.68
C MET A 510 3.22 -7.78 -21.41
N ASP A 511 2.44 -7.49 -20.38
CA ASP A 511 2.91 -6.78 -19.19
C ASP A 511 3.98 -7.56 -18.41
N SER A 512 4.99 -6.85 -17.90
CA SER A 512 6.09 -7.39 -17.10
C SER A 512 6.80 -6.23 -16.40
N TYR A 513 7.37 -6.49 -15.21
CA TYR A 513 8.10 -5.48 -14.43
C TYR A 513 9.24 -4.84 -15.23
N ASP A 514 10.09 -5.63 -15.89
CA ASP A 514 11.24 -5.13 -16.66
C ASP A 514 10.82 -4.26 -17.87
N LEU A 515 9.56 -4.36 -18.29
CA LEU A 515 8.99 -3.62 -19.41
C LEU A 515 8.18 -2.39 -18.97
N VAL A 516 8.19 -2.05 -17.67
CA VAL A 516 7.60 -0.80 -17.16
C VAL A 516 8.16 0.43 -17.88
N VAL A 517 9.45 0.40 -18.25
CA VAL A 517 10.10 1.44 -19.07
C VAL A 517 9.33 1.75 -20.37
N MET A 518 8.70 0.75 -21.00
CA MET A 518 7.90 0.93 -22.23
C MET A 518 6.62 1.75 -21.98
N LYS A 519 6.00 1.60 -20.81
CA LYS A 519 4.84 2.43 -20.41
C LYS A 519 5.26 3.88 -20.17
N THR A 520 6.45 4.12 -19.65
CA THR A 520 6.99 5.49 -19.48
C THR A 520 7.28 6.17 -20.83
N VAL A 521 7.76 5.45 -21.84
CA VAL A 521 7.86 6.00 -23.20
C VAL A 521 6.45 6.29 -23.75
N ALA A 522 5.46 5.42 -23.52
CA ALA A 522 4.06 5.67 -23.91
C ALA A 522 3.45 6.89 -23.20
N ILE A 523 3.80 7.15 -21.93
CA ILE A 523 3.42 8.38 -21.21
C ILE A 523 4.01 9.63 -21.89
N CYS A 524 5.27 9.57 -22.29
CA CYS A 524 5.91 10.67 -23.02
C CYS A 524 5.24 10.89 -24.39
N GLU A 525 5.02 9.82 -25.15
CA GLU A 525 4.33 9.80 -26.45
C GLU A 525 2.95 10.45 -26.37
N TYR A 526 2.09 9.95 -25.50
CA TYR A 526 0.73 10.48 -25.34
C TYR A 526 0.72 11.93 -24.81
N GLY A 527 1.59 12.24 -23.84
CA GLY A 527 1.71 13.60 -23.28
C GLY A 527 2.13 14.63 -24.33
N VAL A 528 2.94 14.21 -25.30
CA VAL A 528 3.41 15.03 -26.42
C VAL A 528 2.39 15.08 -27.56
N HIS A 529 2.01 13.94 -28.13
CA HIS A 529 1.22 13.87 -29.37
C HIS A 529 -0.29 13.97 -29.14
N ALA A 530 -0.84 13.32 -28.12
CA ALA A 530 -2.29 13.33 -27.87
C ALA A 530 -2.73 14.52 -27.01
N VAL A 531 -1.89 14.96 -26.05
CA VAL A 531 -2.25 16.01 -25.07
C VAL A 531 -1.54 17.33 -25.34
N SER A 532 -0.37 17.34 -26.01
CA SER A 532 0.46 18.54 -26.21
C SER A 532 0.73 19.32 -24.91
N ALA A 533 0.98 18.59 -23.82
CA ALA A 533 1.09 19.16 -22.49
C ALA A 533 2.43 19.88 -22.27
N LYS A 534 2.40 21.01 -21.55
CA LYS A 534 3.60 21.78 -21.21
C LYS A 534 4.53 21.05 -20.24
N TYR A 535 3.96 20.36 -19.26
CA TYR A 535 4.66 19.48 -18.34
C TYR A 535 4.00 18.11 -18.30
N ILE A 536 4.82 17.07 -18.20
CA ILE A 536 4.40 15.67 -18.15
C ILE A 536 4.90 15.11 -16.83
N MET A 537 3.98 14.63 -16.01
CA MET A 537 4.25 13.93 -14.76
C MET A 537 4.03 12.43 -14.97
N LYS A 538 4.97 11.62 -14.46
CA LYS A 538 4.78 10.18 -14.26
C LYS A 538 4.54 9.93 -12.77
N CYS A 539 3.64 9.01 -12.45
CA CYS A 539 3.50 8.42 -11.12
C CYS A 539 2.93 7.00 -11.20
N ASP A 540 2.86 6.31 -10.07
CA ASP A 540 2.37 4.94 -9.97
C ASP A 540 0.94 4.89 -9.36
N ASP A 541 0.19 3.80 -9.57
CA ASP A 541 -1.22 3.69 -9.14
C ASP A 541 -1.45 3.60 -7.61
N ASP A 542 -0.38 3.34 -6.84
CA ASP A 542 -0.31 3.43 -5.38
C ASP A 542 0.33 4.75 -4.90
N THR A 543 0.42 5.77 -5.77
CA THR A 543 0.88 7.11 -5.41
C THR A 543 -0.28 8.08 -5.20
N PHE A 544 -0.37 8.68 -4.01
CA PHE A 544 -1.25 9.82 -3.77
C PHE A 544 -0.59 11.12 -4.22
N VAL A 545 -1.20 11.85 -5.17
CA VAL A 545 -0.64 13.09 -5.73
C VAL A 545 -1.43 14.33 -5.31
N LYS A 546 -0.77 15.36 -4.75
CA LYS A 546 -1.40 16.67 -4.52
C LYS A 546 -1.28 17.57 -5.77
N ALA A 547 -2.06 17.27 -6.80
CA ALA A 547 -1.96 17.88 -8.13
C ALA A 547 -1.83 19.42 -8.12
N ASP A 548 -2.67 20.15 -7.37
CA ASP A 548 -2.57 21.62 -7.26
C ASP A 548 -1.27 22.11 -6.61
N SER A 549 -0.79 21.39 -5.59
CA SER A 549 0.46 21.72 -4.89
C SER A 549 1.67 21.44 -5.78
N VAL A 550 1.61 20.35 -6.53
CA VAL A 550 2.59 19.96 -7.55
C VAL A 550 2.66 21.03 -8.66
N MET A 551 1.51 21.41 -9.24
CA MET A 551 1.50 22.44 -10.28
C MET A 551 1.97 23.80 -9.75
N SER A 552 1.59 24.15 -8.52
CA SER A 552 2.05 25.36 -7.84
C SER A 552 3.57 25.36 -7.58
N LYS A 553 4.19 24.20 -7.34
CA LYS A 553 5.65 24.04 -7.25
C LYS A 553 6.28 24.28 -8.62
N VAL A 554 5.79 23.61 -9.67
CA VAL A 554 6.31 23.72 -11.04
C VAL A 554 6.23 25.16 -11.57
N LYS A 555 5.08 25.84 -11.44
CA LYS A 555 4.92 27.24 -11.89
C LYS A 555 5.84 28.24 -11.17
N LYS A 556 6.37 27.91 -9.99
CA LYS A 556 7.30 28.76 -9.23
C LYS A 556 8.76 28.58 -9.62
N VAL A 557 9.12 27.53 -10.37
CA VAL A 557 10.51 27.34 -10.82
C VAL A 557 10.83 28.36 -11.91
N ARG A 558 11.75 29.29 -11.60
CA ARG A 558 12.30 30.22 -12.60
C ARG A 558 13.28 29.46 -13.50
N ASN A 559 12.77 28.90 -14.60
CA ASN A 559 13.56 28.06 -15.49
C ASN A 559 14.51 28.85 -16.42
N GLY A 560 14.24 30.12 -16.72
CA GLY A 560 15.17 30.99 -17.47
C GLY A 560 15.55 30.46 -18.85
N GLY A 561 14.63 29.74 -19.52
CA GLY A 561 14.87 29.08 -20.81
C GLY A 561 15.36 27.62 -20.71
N ARG A 562 15.74 27.14 -19.52
CA ARG A 562 16.12 25.75 -19.27
C ARG A 562 14.90 24.82 -19.30
N SER A 563 15.17 23.58 -19.66
CA SER A 563 14.22 22.47 -19.50
C SER A 563 14.17 22.04 -18.03
N LEU A 564 13.11 21.37 -17.61
CA LEU A 564 12.83 21.16 -16.18
C LEU A 564 12.66 19.68 -15.86
N TYR A 565 13.34 19.20 -14.81
CA TYR A 565 13.13 17.89 -14.22
C TYR A 565 12.93 18.02 -12.70
N VAL A 566 11.76 17.63 -12.19
CA VAL A 566 11.37 17.79 -10.78
C VAL A 566 11.04 16.44 -10.18
N GLY A 567 11.55 16.17 -8.97
CA GLY A 567 11.20 14.97 -8.21
C GLY A 567 12.10 14.82 -6.99
N ASN A 568 12.09 13.66 -6.37
CA ASN A 568 13.10 13.30 -5.37
C ASN A 568 14.33 12.73 -6.10
N ILE A 569 15.27 13.60 -6.49
CA ILE A 569 16.46 13.24 -7.28
C ILE A 569 17.51 12.52 -6.43
N ASN A 570 17.89 11.32 -6.86
CA ASN A 570 19.08 10.61 -6.41
C ASN A 570 20.31 11.14 -7.14
N TYR A 571 21.37 11.46 -6.39
CA TYR A 571 22.67 11.83 -6.93
C TYR A 571 23.69 10.80 -6.45
N TYR A 572 24.60 10.36 -7.34
CA TYR A 572 25.67 9.40 -7.01
C TYR A 572 25.14 8.06 -6.44
N HIS A 573 23.99 7.58 -6.94
CA HIS A 573 23.45 6.30 -6.52
C HIS A 573 24.19 5.17 -7.24
N LYS A 574 24.74 4.23 -6.47
CA LYS A 574 25.48 3.08 -6.99
C LYS A 574 24.57 1.92 -7.36
N PRO A 575 24.81 1.20 -8.46
CA PRO A 575 24.17 -0.07 -8.74
C PRO A 575 24.34 -1.05 -7.58
N LEU A 576 23.23 -1.57 -7.05
CA LEU A 576 23.29 -2.69 -6.12
C LEU A 576 23.80 -3.91 -6.88
N ARG A 577 24.83 -4.59 -6.37
CA ARG A 577 25.39 -5.80 -7.00
C ARG A 577 24.76 -7.10 -6.48
N HIS A 578 23.90 -7.01 -5.46
CA HIS A 578 23.20 -8.13 -4.79
C HIS A 578 21.77 -7.74 -4.40
N GLY A 579 20.89 -8.73 -4.19
CA GLY A 579 19.47 -8.53 -3.82
C GLY A 579 18.51 -8.42 -5.01
N LYS A 580 17.22 -8.12 -4.78
CA LYS A 580 16.17 -8.03 -5.84
C LYS A 580 16.57 -7.09 -6.98
N TRP A 581 17.17 -5.96 -6.63
CA TRP A 581 17.56 -4.90 -7.57
C TRP A 581 19.01 -5.03 -8.04
N ALA A 582 19.57 -6.26 -8.02
CA ALA A 582 20.93 -6.50 -8.47
C ALA A 582 21.11 -6.16 -9.96
N VAL A 583 22.23 -5.51 -10.24
CA VAL A 583 22.67 -5.17 -11.59
C VAL A 583 24.12 -5.61 -11.74
N THR A 584 24.39 -6.49 -12.69
CA THR A 584 25.74 -7.04 -12.87
C THR A 584 26.69 -6.01 -13.51
N TYR A 585 27.99 -6.27 -13.49
CA TYR A 585 28.97 -5.38 -14.14
C TYR A 585 28.87 -5.45 -15.68
N GLU A 586 28.32 -6.53 -16.22
CA GLU A 586 27.99 -6.69 -17.65
C GLU A 586 26.77 -5.85 -18.05
N GLU A 587 25.77 -5.73 -17.17
CA GLU A 587 24.60 -4.86 -17.37
C GLU A 587 24.93 -3.38 -17.17
N TRP A 588 25.76 -3.05 -16.18
CA TRP A 588 26.15 -1.68 -15.84
C TRP A 588 27.60 -1.63 -15.33
N PRO A 589 28.59 -1.36 -16.21
CA PRO A 589 30.00 -1.34 -15.86
C PRO A 589 30.43 -0.10 -15.06
N GLU A 590 29.67 1.01 -15.13
CA GLU A 590 29.98 2.23 -14.39
C GLU A 590 29.70 2.09 -12.89
N GLU A 591 30.34 2.94 -12.07
CA GLU A 591 30.22 2.89 -10.60
C GLU A 591 28.95 3.56 -10.05
N ASP A 592 28.40 4.54 -10.78
CA ASP A 592 27.25 5.35 -10.40
C ASP A 592 26.22 5.38 -11.54
N TYR A 593 24.95 5.56 -11.21
CA TYR A 593 23.89 5.94 -12.17
C TYR A 593 23.91 7.46 -12.44
N PRO A 594 23.46 7.91 -13.63
CA PRO A 594 23.20 9.33 -13.88
C PRO A 594 22.10 9.86 -12.94
N PRO A 595 22.06 11.17 -12.62
CA PRO A 595 21.07 11.72 -11.69
C PRO A 595 19.62 11.48 -12.16
N TYR A 596 18.83 10.82 -11.31
CA TYR A 596 17.47 10.40 -11.65
C TYR A 596 16.48 10.65 -10.50
N ALA A 597 15.23 10.96 -10.82
CA ALA A 597 14.16 11.08 -9.83
C ALA A 597 13.61 9.71 -9.47
N ASN A 598 13.39 9.44 -8.19
CA ASN A 598 12.77 8.19 -7.74
C ASN A 598 11.43 7.93 -8.45
N GLY A 599 11.22 6.69 -8.90
CA GLY A 599 10.05 6.24 -9.68
C GLY A 599 8.65 6.71 -9.26
N PRO A 600 8.29 6.85 -7.96
CA PRO A 600 6.91 7.11 -7.56
C PRO A 600 6.29 8.42 -8.06
N GLY A 601 7.13 9.41 -8.40
CA GLY A 601 6.60 10.67 -8.91
C GLY A 601 7.69 11.61 -9.36
N TYR A 602 7.68 11.97 -10.64
CA TYR A 602 8.55 12.99 -11.21
C TYR A 602 7.88 13.72 -12.37
N ILE A 603 8.42 14.87 -12.75
CA ILE A 603 7.86 15.78 -13.74
C ILE A 603 8.95 16.26 -14.67
N LEU A 604 8.69 16.18 -15.96
CA LEU A 604 9.56 16.68 -17.03
C LEU A 604 8.84 17.78 -17.84
N SER A 605 9.61 18.69 -18.43
CA SER A 605 9.09 19.61 -19.44
C SER A 605 8.89 18.92 -20.80
N SER A 606 7.91 19.41 -21.57
CA SER A 606 7.48 18.81 -22.85
C SER A 606 8.62 18.55 -23.85
N ASP A 607 9.64 19.39 -23.88
CA ASP A 607 10.81 19.27 -24.76
C ASP A 607 11.70 18.06 -24.43
N ILE A 608 11.79 17.66 -23.16
CA ILE A 608 12.45 16.42 -22.74
C ILE A 608 11.65 15.21 -23.24
N ALA A 609 10.32 15.25 -23.13
CA ALA A 609 9.45 14.17 -23.63
C ALA A 609 9.53 14.04 -25.15
N HIS A 610 9.50 15.16 -25.88
CA HIS A 610 9.70 15.19 -27.33
C HIS A 610 11.03 14.54 -27.75
N PHE A 611 12.12 14.80 -27.02
CA PHE A 611 13.40 14.17 -27.26
C PHE A 611 13.36 12.65 -27.03
N ILE A 612 12.81 12.20 -25.90
CA ILE A 612 12.66 10.78 -25.57
C ILE A 612 11.87 10.03 -26.66
N VAL A 613 10.74 10.60 -27.08
CA VAL A 613 9.91 10.03 -28.15
C VAL A 613 10.67 9.99 -29.48
N SER A 614 11.33 11.08 -29.86
CA SER A 614 12.07 11.13 -31.12
C SER A 614 13.23 10.14 -31.17
N GLU A 615 14.02 10.01 -30.09
CA GLU A 615 15.11 9.04 -30.02
C GLU A 615 14.60 7.59 -29.94
N PHE A 616 13.41 7.35 -29.37
CA PHE A 616 12.77 6.03 -29.40
C PHE A 616 12.33 5.66 -30.82
N GLU A 617 11.68 6.58 -31.54
CA GLU A 617 11.27 6.39 -32.95
C GLU A 617 12.47 6.24 -33.90
N ARG A 618 13.60 6.87 -33.56
CA ARG A 618 14.90 6.69 -34.24
C ARG A 618 15.64 5.42 -33.82
N HIS A 619 15.13 4.72 -32.80
CA HIS A 619 15.70 3.51 -32.22
C HIS A 619 17.13 3.70 -31.66
N THR A 620 17.43 4.92 -31.20
CA THR A 620 18.68 5.32 -30.55
C THR A 620 18.55 5.45 -29.02
N LEU A 621 17.32 5.50 -28.50
CA LEU A 621 17.04 5.53 -27.06
C LEU A 621 17.44 4.22 -26.36
N ARG A 622 18.46 4.26 -25.50
CA ARG A 622 18.90 3.10 -24.68
C ARG A 622 17.88 2.81 -23.57
N LEU A 623 17.22 1.65 -23.64
CA LEU A 623 16.33 1.15 -22.60
C LEU A 623 17.11 0.40 -21.50
N PHE A 624 16.61 0.47 -20.26
CA PHE A 624 17.12 -0.29 -19.12
C PHE A 624 15.97 -0.75 -18.21
N LYS A 625 16.16 -1.84 -17.45
CA LYS A 625 15.07 -2.51 -16.69
C LYS A 625 14.47 -1.65 -15.58
N MET A 626 15.29 -0.79 -14.98
CA MET A 626 14.81 0.24 -14.05
C MET A 626 14.39 1.50 -14.84
N GLU A 627 13.09 1.78 -14.78
CA GLU A 627 12.42 2.85 -15.52
C GLU A 627 12.87 4.25 -15.11
N ASP A 628 13.07 4.47 -13.81
CA ASP A 628 13.49 5.76 -13.27
C ASP A 628 14.97 6.04 -13.57
N VAL A 629 15.84 5.03 -13.46
CA VAL A 629 17.23 5.08 -13.96
C VAL A 629 17.26 5.37 -15.47
N SER A 630 16.39 4.73 -16.27
CA SER A 630 16.28 4.99 -17.71
C SER A 630 15.92 6.45 -18.00
N MET A 631 14.96 7.01 -17.28
CA MET A 631 14.62 8.44 -17.38
C MET A 631 15.83 9.34 -17.04
N GLY A 632 16.62 8.98 -16.02
CA GLY A 632 17.87 9.66 -15.71
C GLY A 632 18.89 9.66 -16.86
N MET A 633 19.08 8.50 -17.51
CA MET A 633 19.96 8.35 -18.68
C MET A 633 19.52 9.23 -19.85
N TRP A 634 18.22 9.26 -20.16
CA TRP A 634 17.69 10.04 -21.28
C TRP A 634 17.78 11.55 -21.02
N ILE A 635 17.57 11.96 -19.77
CA ILE A 635 17.69 13.36 -19.36
C ILE A 635 19.15 13.81 -19.36
N ASP A 636 20.10 12.97 -18.95
CA ASP A 636 21.53 13.27 -19.03
C ASP A 636 21.99 13.43 -20.50
N GLN A 637 21.56 12.52 -21.39
CA GLN A 637 21.77 12.64 -22.84
C GLN A 637 21.16 13.93 -23.41
N PHE A 638 19.95 14.30 -23.01
CA PHE A 638 19.32 15.55 -23.44
C PHE A 638 20.04 16.80 -22.89
N ASN A 639 20.52 16.75 -21.65
CA ASN A 639 21.20 17.85 -20.96
C ASN A 639 22.49 18.29 -21.68
N ALA A 640 23.15 17.36 -22.38
CA ALA A 640 24.27 17.65 -23.28
C ALA A 640 23.89 18.52 -24.50
N THR A 641 22.61 18.53 -24.90
CA THR A 641 22.06 19.33 -26.02
C THR A 641 21.40 20.62 -25.56
N LYS A 642 20.65 20.58 -24.45
CA LYS A 642 19.95 21.74 -23.87
C LYS A 642 19.97 21.64 -22.33
N PRO A 643 20.45 22.67 -21.61
CA PRO A 643 20.58 22.59 -20.16
C PRO A 643 19.27 22.29 -19.42
N VAL A 644 19.31 21.27 -18.57
CA VAL A 644 18.23 20.83 -17.69
C VAL A 644 18.42 21.42 -16.29
N GLN A 645 17.34 21.91 -15.70
CA GLN A 645 17.27 22.26 -14.29
C GLN A 645 16.68 21.10 -13.50
N TYR A 646 17.53 20.38 -12.77
CA TYR A 646 17.15 19.39 -11.78
C TYR A 646 16.61 20.10 -10.52
N VAL A 647 15.42 19.73 -10.07
CA VAL A 647 14.77 20.29 -8.87
C VAL A 647 14.43 19.15 -7.91
N HIS A 648 15.36 18.92 -6.99
CA HIS A 648 15.19 17.96 -5.90
C HIS A 648 14.20 18.46 -4.84
N ASP A 649 13.21 17.63 -4.47
CA ASP A 649 12.32 17.87 -3.34
C ASP A 649 11.89 16.53 -2.69
N LEU A 650 12.32 16.30 -1.45
CA LEU A 650 11.98 15.12 -0.64
C LEU A 650 10.47 14.94 -0.39
N LYS A 651 9.65 15.97 -0.67
CA LYS A 651 8.18 15.86 -0.63
C LYS A 651 7.60 14.99 -1.74
N PHE A 652 8.39 14.61 -2.75
CA PHE A 652 8.08 13.45 -3.58
C PHE A 652 8.46 12.19 -2.80
N CYS A 653 7.60 11.79 -1.86
CA CYS A 653 7.94 10.82 -0.82
C CYS A 653 7.86 9.39 -1.36
N GLN A 654 9.01 8.70 -1.37
CA GLN A 654 9.17 7.34 -1.89
C GLN A 654 8.76 6.24 -0.90
N PHE A 655 8.88 6.50 0.40
CA PHE A 655 8.73 5.52 1.48
C PHE A 655 7.51 5.83 2.35
N GLY A 656 6.31 5.52 1.86
CA GLY A 656 5.07 5.87 2.56
C GLY A 656 4.74 7.35 2.42
N CYS A 657 4.56 8.04 3.55
CA CYS A 657 4.06 9.41 3.58
C CYS A 657 4.70 10.24 4.71
N ILE A 658 5.03 11.50 4.42
CA ILE A 658 5.53 12.49 5.39
C ILE A 658 4.62 13.72 5.44
N ASN A 659 4.54 14.41 6.58
CA ASN A 659 3.70 15.61 6.69
C ASN A 659 4.12 16.69 5.67
N GLY A 660 3.15 17.25 4.94
CA GLY A 660 3.42 18.24 3.89
C GLY A 660 3.95 17.68 2.58
N TYR A 661 3.77 16.38 2.33
CA TYR A 661 4.04 15.70 1.05
C TYR A 661 3.47 16.42 -0.19
N LEU A 662 4.10 16.19 -1.35
CA LEU A 662 3.61 16.51 -2.69
C LEU A 662 3.09 15.23 -3.38
N THR A 663 3.88 14.16 -3.30
CA THR A 663 3.43 12.78 -3.53
C THR A 663 3.71 11.92 -2.29
N ALA A 664 2.92 10.88 -2.10
CA ALA A 664 3.13 9.86 -1.08
C ALA A 664 2.92 8.49 -1.72
N HIS A 665 3.84 7.56 -1.48
CA HIS A 665 3.96 6.30 -2.23
C HIS A 665 3.71 5.06 -1.38
N TYR A 666 3.47 3.91 -2.02
CA TYR A 666 2.92 2.70 -1.42
C TYR A 666 1.65 2.99 -0.59
N GLN A 667 0.78 3.81 -1.16
CA GLN A 667 -0.55 4.11 -0.63
C GLN A 667 -1.56 3.17 -1.28
N SER A 668 -1.94 2.14 -0.55
CA SER A 668 -3.01 1.23 -0.95
C SER A 668 -4.34 1.95 -1.21
N PRO A 669 -5.31 1.32 -1.91
CA PRO A 669 -6.63 1.88 -2.18
C PRO A 669 -7.32 2.54 -0.96
N ARG A 670 -7.23 1.92 0.22
CA ARG A 670 -7.82 2.45 1.47
C ARG A 670 -7.02 3.63 2.05
N GLN A 671 -5.70 3.65 1.93
CA GLN A 671 -4.89 4.82 2.31
C GLN A 671 -5.19 6.00 1.40
N MET A 672 -5.26 5.75 0.08
CA MET A 672 -5.57 6.75 -0.94
C MET A 672 -6.88 7.50 -0.62
N LEU A 673 -7.94 6.75 -0.30
CA LEU A 673 -9.23 7.32 0.12
C LEU A 673 -9.17 8.02 1.49
N CYS A 674 -8.48 7.44 2.48
CA CYS A 674 -8.29 8.07 3.79
C CYS A 674 -7.55 9.42 3.69
N MET A 675 -6.51 9.50 2.86
CA MET A 675 -5.75 10.72 2.60
C MET A 675 -6.61 11.76 1.87
N TRP A 676 -7.49 11.31 0.97
CA TRP A 676 -8.46 12.19 0.31
C TRP A 676 -9.44 12.84 1.28
N GLU A 677 -10.02 12.08 2.20
CA GLU A 677 -10.89 12.65 3.25
C GLU A 677 -10.15 13.69 4.09
N ARG A 678 -8.89 13.42 4.46
CA ARG A 678 -8.06 14.38 5.20
C ARG A 678 -7.78 15.65 4.39
N VAL A 679 -7.45 15.52 3.10
CA VAL A 679 -7.23 16.66 2.19
C VAL A 679 -8.51 17.50 2.03
N LYS A 680 -9.68 16.88 1.87
CA LYS A 680 -10.99 17.59 1.84
C LYS A 680 -11.27 18.37 3.12
N LEU A 681 -10.80 17.88 4.28
CA LEU A 681 -10.87 18.55 5.58
C LEU A 681 -9.73 19.57 5.82
N GLY A 682 -8.91 19.88 4.79
CA GLY A 682 -7.77 20.80 4.90
C GLY A 682 -6.56 20.23 5.67
N LYS A 683 -6.57 18.95 6.04
CA LYS A 683 -5.53 18.29 6.85
C LYS A 683 -4.54 17.55 5.93
N VAL A 684 -3.35 18.11 5.73
CA VAL A 684 -2.27 17.45 4.95
C VAL A 684 -1.45 16.51 5.85
N GLN A 685 -2.12 15.46 6.34
CA GLN A 685 -1.58 14.48 7.28
C GLN A 685 -1.73 13.06 6.74
N CYS A 686 -0.68 12.27 6.89
CA CYS A 686 -0.64 10.89 6.44
C CYS A 686 -1.62 10.00 7.22
N CYS A 687 -2.18 8.99 6.56
CA CYS A 687 -2.94 7.95 7.25
C CYS A 687 -1.99 7.00 7.99
N ASN A 688 -2.47 6.40 9.08
CA ASN A 688 -1.69 5.54 10.00
C ASN A 688 -0.52 6.21 10.74
N VAL A 689 -0.42 7.54 10.77
CA VAL A 689 0.42 8.22 11.78
C VAL A 689 -0.22 7.95 13.14
N ARG A 690 0.27 6.91 13.82
CA ARG A 690 0.05 6.70 15.26
C ARG A 690 0.48 7.99 15.97
N ARG A 691 -0.39 8.53 16.82
CA ARG A 691 0.01 9.57 17.77
C ARG A 691 0.80 8.96 18.90
#